data_AF-A0A3B8QVC6-F1
#
_entry.id   AF-A0A3B8QVC6-F1
#
_cell.length_a   1.000
_cell.length_b   1.000
_cell.length_c   1.000
_cell.angle_alpha   90.00
_cell.angle_beta   90.00
_cell.angle_gamma   90.00
#
_symmetry.space_group_name_H-M   'P 1'
#
loop_
_entity.id
_entity.type
_entity.pdbx_description
1 polymer ?
#
loop_
_entity_poly.entity_id
_entity_poly.type
_entity_poly.pdbx_seq_one_letter_code
_entity_poly.pdbx_strand_id
1 'polypeptide(L)'
;MVLLGGHPSDALNKPVDDVVEFEVLNLDMTQSARISFHKSTSETVGLTINGQHFFEVDGTSAVVPSACLMEGTNTLLFASPLGHPVAILDVQFDVTVAKANGASVLNSALESNFIANAFESDNARSSDLSFALKSHQTAAIPLSLSNVTRGATAYRSAASDKVITVKIGVQRTLGQSQLREAQVMYFDYTSHSWQKAFVKGVDHENFMVEADVPGGTDYFAALIKTPEMPEAAAFMPTAISDLEPKTPAEGITLIQPPTANQQGDANVSYPLSLPPGRQGMAPQLALSYSSSGGESWCGYGWNIATQSISVDTRWGVPTFDQNLETEVYSLDGQSLHGQNGDKANRPKINGNSYDPAIREPGPQNFFTRTQGGYRTIVRYGDTPGNYYWVVTDANQTKFYYGTKDGKVADLQSELRAGSNITQWYLSRVEDKWGNVIDYTYTKDTQYPAGIRENGTAMWLSKITYTGFVDQAGYTPGKYTVEFVTSKGRVDDRISMNKGLKLIDDRKLTDVVIKYDNQEVKRFKLDLQAGYFNKTKLAGISEWHEGATGSEKFYEHTFDYYGSNELTYTEKTIAIDHRNADAGTIPDEMDGWLGRAMRGTIPPSVLSSSSTVGWKGGRRYGVGYDSDYSTIPFAPKFDNLNTLGYQYSRGDNLSITKHQMLDVNGDGIPDIVMEFATGTKMYRPGIILGTSDLTFGEFTPIKYNGSFATHSSSNQLTLDWTGKVDFRGISLTNSHSAPLRSFADYNSDGVLDVLEQGFGKVQVRFGRIGDDGALHFESSSENTLNPVLKGQEVSSAPSDINKEPIEIVRYWKAPKDGTVSISGTASCVSGAEGTVKVAVQKNGVFELPFTQVTSSSALNMAKSNISVTKGDILMFRTHYNIDGYEDFISWNPAVTYTSGASIKDGAGNAYFNTSYSSGFLVSSPSTVLVNADDEIELDLGAPTGYTAKSDLHFVIRQMELDATTGDVIDEKRYVGVMTQGNNTFPTSFLDANGASATFIGQKDGMNVVDPNSQVLLSFEVLSTSNINWQDLQWRPVLRVTNPNCPDVSVSQYPVVDKVVYNELLENDGYQSYSGSTGTLEAFADISINQADLGDLMQDFSVGEEVVAYLTTKSGGKTLSEKAIVITKKISGHTIEYKT
;
A
#
# COMPACT_ATOMS: atom_id res chain seq x y z
N MET A 1 -29.85 31.68 54.95
CA MET A 1 -31.18 31.37 54.39
C MET A 1 -31.01 30.12 53.57
N VAL A 2 -31.86 29.12 53.77
CA VAL A 2 -31.81 27.82 53.07
C VAL A 2 -33.10 27.68 52.26
N LEU A 3 -33.00 27.35 50.97
CA LEU A 3 -34.15 27.26 50.06
C LEU A 3 -34.30 25.82 49.56
N LEU A 4 -35.37 25.14 49.98
CA LEU A 4 -35.55 23.71 49.75
C LEU A 4 -36.68 23.43 48.75
N GLY A 5 -36.59 22.29 48.06
CA GLY A 5 -37.70 21.67 47.33
C GLY A 5 -38.17 22.47 46.12
N GLY A 6 -37.23 22.96 45.30
CA GLY A 6 -37.55 23.70 44.07
C GLY A 6 -38.21 25.06 44.33
N HIS A 7 -37.82 25.73 45.41
CA HIS A 7 -38.27 27.09 45.72
C HIS A 7 -38.04 28.03 44.51
N PRO A 8 -38.91 29.02 44.22
CA PRO A 8 -38.75 29.88 43.02
C PRO A 8 -37.39 30.57 42.88
N SER A 9 -36.72 30.84 44.01
CA SER A 9 -35.37 31.42 44.06
C SER A 9 -34.23 30.39 44.02
N ASP A 10 -34.55 29.10 44.13
CA ASP A 10 -33.68 27.96 43.84
C ASP A 10 -34.42 26.96 42.91
N ALA A 11 -34.78 27.45 41.72
CA ALA A 11 -35.58 26.69 40.77
C ALA A 11 -34.83 25.47 40.19
N LEU A 12 -33.51 25.41 40.36
CA LEU A 12 -32.66 24.31 39.90
C LEU A 12 -32.38 23.26 40.97
N ASN A 13 -32.87 23.49 42.20
CA ASN A 13 -32.74 22.58 43.33
C ASN A 13 -31.26 22.32 43.67
N LYS A 14 -30.48 23.40 43.81
CA LYS A 14 -29.04 23.36 44.05
C LYS A 14 -28.78 23.06 45.53
N PRO A 15 -27.97 22.05 45.88
CA PRO A 15 -27.76 21.69 47.29
C PRO A 15 -26.82 22.63 48.07
N VAL A 16 -26.29 23.67 47.41
CA VAL A 16 -25.23 24.54 47.98
C VAL A 16 -25.72 25.37 49.16
N ASP A 17 -27.01 25.68 49.22
CA ASP A 17 -27.63 26.42 50.33
C ASP A 17 -28.42 25.53 51.29
N ASP A 18 -28.44 24.21 51.08
CA ASP A 18 -29.10 23.24 51.97
C ASP A 18 -28.34 23.02 53.28
N VAL A 19 -27.03 23.27 53.28
CA VAL A 19 -26.11 23.00 54.40
C VAL A 19 -25.73 24.30 55.11
N VAL A 20 -25.81 24.28 56.43
CA VAL A 20 -25.34 25.36 57.32
C VAL A 20 -24.24 24.81 58.20
N GLU A 21 -23.14 25.55 58.33
CA GLU A 21 -22.02 25.18 59.21
C GLU A 21 -22.05 26.00 60.50
N PHE A 22 -21.69 25.36 61.61
CA PHE A 22 -21.51 26.04 62.89
C PHE A 22 -20.38 25.40 63.68
N GLU A 23 -19.71 26.19 64.52
CA GLU A 23 -18.58 25.74 65.33
C GLU A 23 -19.00 25.50 66.77
N VAL A 24 -18.55 24.38 67.35
CA VAL A 24 -18.73 24.06 68.77
C VAL A 24 -17.39 24.14 69.48
N LEU A 25 -17.26 25.09 70.41
CA LEU A 25 -16.07 25.30 71.23
C LEU A 25 -16.30 24.78 72.65
N ASN A 26 -15.41 23.92 73.17
CA ASN A 26 -15.48 23.33 74.51
C ASN A 26 -16.76 22.49 74.73
N LEU A 27 -16.91 21.39 73.97
CA LEU A 27 -18.10 20.53 74.02
C LEU A 27 -18.32 19.93 75.42
N ASP A 28 -19.41 20.34 76.11
CA ASP A 28 -19.85 19.77 77.38
C ASP A 28 -20.90 18.66 77.15
N MET A 29 -20.58 17.43 77.56
CA MET A 29 -21.45 16.26 77.43
C MET A 29 -22.73 16.33 78.29
N THR A 30 -22.85 17.30 79.20
CA THR A 30 -24.03 17.51 80.05
C THR A 30 -25.03 18.52 79.47
N GLN A 31 -24.69 19.18 78.37
CA GLN A 31 -25.51 20.21 77.72
C GLN A 31 -26.07 19.70 76.38
N SER A 32 -26.84 20.52 75.67
CA SER A 32 -27.39 20.23 74.35
C SER A 32 -27.44 21.51 73.53
N ALA A 33 -27.43 21.40 72.20
CA ALA A 33 -27.57 22.56 71.31
C ALA A 33 -29.03 22.71 70.89
N ARG A 34 -29.62 23.88 71.12
CA ARG A 34 -30.89 24.27 70.54
C ARG A 34 -30.62 25.00 69.23
N ILE A 35 -31.17 24.47 68.14
CA ILE A 35 -31.15 25.07 66.82
C ILE A 35 -32.54 25.66 66.59
N SER A 36 -32.66 26.98 66.55
CA SER A 36 -33.93 27.69 66.31
C SER A 36 -33.93 28.31 64.92
N PHE A 37 -35.05 28.29 64.22
CA PHE A 37 -35.17 28.82 62.85
C PHE A 37 -36.62 29.15 62.49
N HIS A 38 -36.79 30.02 61.49
CA HIS A 38 -38.10 30.35 60.93
C HIS A 38 -38.34 29.57 59.63
N LYS A 39 -39.53 28.96 59.50
CA LYS A 39 -39.98 28.29 58.27
C LYS A 39 -41.00 29.15 57.54
N SER A 40 -40.91 29.22 56.21
CA SER A 40 -41.94 29.86 55.39
C SER A 40 -43.26 29.08 55.31
N THR A 41 -43.24 27.80 55.69
CA THR A 41 -44.41 26.89 55.69
C THR A 41 -44.56 26.18 57.04
N SER A 42 -45.73 25.58 57.29
CA SER A 42 -45.99 24.76 58.47
C SER A 42 -45.52 23.31 58.32
N GLU A 43 -44.83 22.96 57.23
CA GLU A 43 -44.45 21.58 56.93
C GLU A 43 -43.27 21.10 57.79
N THR A 44 -43.22 19.79 58.04
CA THR A 44 -42.12 19.13 58.75
C THR A 44 -40.86 19.16 57.91
N VAL A 45 -39.77 19.71 58.43
CA VAL A 45 -38.49 19.73 57.72
C VAL A 45 -37.55 18.69 58.29
N GLY A 46 -36.76 18.08 57.41
CA GLY A 46 -35.69 17.19 57.80
C GLY A 46 -34.45 17.98 58.23
N LEU A 47 -33.79 17.50 59.27
CA LEU A 47 -32.55 18.09 59.79
C LEU A 47 -31.53 16.98 60.00
N THR A 48 -30.41 17.00 59.28
CA THR A 48 -29.32 16.04 59.46
C THR A 48 -28.09 16.73 60.02
N ILE A 49 -27.58 16.22 61.13
CA ILE A 49 -26.35 16.69 61.78
C ILE A 49 -25.18 15.80 61.33
N ASN A 50 -24.11 16.45 60.87
CA ASN A 50 -22.84 15.82 60.48
C ASN A 50 -22.99 14.65 59.51
N GLY A 51 -24.03 14.66 58.68
CA GLY A 51 -24.35 13.57 57.76
C GLY A 51 -24.73 12.24 58.44
N GLN A 52 -24.94 12.20 59.75
CA GLN A 52 -25.14 10.95 60.50
C GLN A 52 -26.48 10.90 61.24
N HIS A 53 -26.86 11.98 61.93
CA HIS A 53 -28.02 11.97 62.82
C HIS A 53 -29.18 12.77 62.23
N PHE A 54 -30.27 12.09 61.91
CA PHE A 54 -31.46 12.69 61.33
C PHE A 54 -32.50 13.04 62.40
N PHE A 55 -33.13 14.21 62.28
CA PHE A 55 -34.21 14.68 63.14
C PHE A 55 -35.35 15.21 62.26
N GLU A 56 -36.58 14.85 62.60
CA GLU A 56 -37.78 15.45 61.99
C GLU A 56 -38.24 16.63 62.85
N VAL A 57 -38.39 17.81 62.22
CA VAL A 57 -38.68 19.06 62.94
C VAL A 57 -40.01 19.66 62.48
N ASP A 58 -41.06 19.36 63.25
CA ASP A 58 -42.40 19.92 63.05
C ASP A 58 -42.48 21.40 63.47
N GLY A 59 -41.71 21.79 64.49
CA GLY A 59 -41.70 23.15 65.07
C GLY A 59 -40.67 24.10 64.45
N THR A 60 -40.35 25.17 65.17
CA THR A 60 -39.34 26.20 64.80
C THR A 60 -38.00 26.00 65.52
N SER A 61 -37.80 24.87 66.20
CA SER A 61 -36.52 24.55 66.83
C SER A 61 -36.34 23.05 67.05
N ALA A 62 -35.09 22.59 67.03
CA ALA A 62 -34.68 21.25 67.41
C ALA A 62 -33.58 21.31 68.49
N VAL A 63 -33.66 20.46 69.51
CA VAL A 63 -32.65 20.31 70.56
C VAL A 63 -31.83 19.05 70.28
N VAL A 64 -30.57 19.23 69.91
CA VAL A 64 -29.62 18.17 69.55
C VAL A 64 -28.73 17.85 70.75
N PRO A 65 -28.59 16.58 71.15
CA PRO A 65 -27.73 16.21 72.28
C PRO A 65 -26.25 16.37 71.92
N SER A 66 -25.40 16.70 72.90
CA SER A 66 -23.95 16.82 72.68
C SER A 66 -23.30 15.57 72.07
N ALA A 67 -23.90 14.39 72.26
CA ALA A 67 -23.43 13.14 71.65
C ALA A 67 -23.54 13.08 70.12
N CYS A 68 -24.34 13.95 69.50
CA CYS A 68 -24.47 14.06 68.04
C CYS A 68 -23.56 15.16 67.46
N LEU A 69 -22.85 15.89 68.32
CA LEU A 69 -21.96 17.00 67.96
C LEU A 69 -20.51 16.58 68.12
N MET A 70 -19.63 17.26 67.40
CA MET A 70 -18.18 17.13 67.52
C MET A 70 -17.58 18.47 67.93
N GLU A 71 -16.41 18.46 68.56
CA GLU A 71 -15.66 19.70 68.80
C GLU A 71 -15.11 20.26 67.48
N GLY A 72 -15.23 21.57 67.26
CA GLY A 72 -14.92 22.22 65.99
C GLY A 72 -16.14 22.36 65.06
N THR A 73 -15.92 22.29 63.75
CA THR A 73 -16.96 22.52 62.73
C THR A 73 -17.96 21.36 62.66
N ASN A 74 -19.23 21.68 62.72
CA ASN A 74 -20.37 20.77 62.54
C ASN A 74 -21.21 21.24 61.35
N THR A 75 -21.82 20.29 60.63
CA THR A 75 -22.70 20.57 59.49
C THR A 75 -24.17 20.27 59.82
N LEU A 76 -25.05 21.10 59.28
CA LEU A 76 -26.49 21.05 59.46
C LEU A 76 -27.16 21.07 58.09
N LEU A 77 -27.61 19.92 57.61
CA LEU A 77 -28.33 19.80 56.35
C LEU A 77 -29.84 19.88 56.60
N PHE A 78 -30.50 20.84 55.96
CA PHE A 78 -31.96 20.88 55.89
C PHE A 78 -32.46 20.17 54.63
N ALA A 79 -33.61 19.50 54.73
CA ALA A 79 -34.22 18.82 53.60
C ALA A 79 -35.75 18.96 53.62
N SER A 80 -36.35 19.13 52.43
CA SER A 80 -37.78 19.37 52.27
C SER A 80 -38.60 18.06 52.27
N PRO A 81 -39.77 18.03 52.93
CA PRO A 81 -40.74 16.94 52.80
C PRO A 81 -41.33 16.92 51.38
N LEU A 82 -41.27 15.77 50.72
CA LEU A 82 -41.92 15.53 49.42
C LEU A 82 -41.53 16.52 48.29
N GLY A 83 -40.44 17.26 48.42
CA GLY A 83 -39.98 18.23 47.42
C GLY A 83 -40.84 19.49 47.33
N HIS A 84 -41.50 19.88 48.41
CA HIS A 84 -42.26 21.14 48.48
C HIS A 84 -41.34 22.35 48.70
N PRO A 85 -41.63 23.52 48.09
CA PRO A 85 -40.91 24.76 48.33
C PRO A 85 -40.96 25.22 49.80
N VAL A 86 -39.81 25.21 50.50
CA VAL A 86 -39.70 25.71 51.89
C VAL A 86 -38.47 26.60 52.02
N ALA A 87 -38.60 27.76 52.67
CA ALA A 87 -37.47 28.63 53.00
C ALA A 87 -37.23 28.60 54.52
N ILE A 88 -35.97 28.37 54.91
CA ILE A 88 -35.50 28.45 56.29
C ILE A 88 -34.72 29.76 56.48
N LEU A 89 -35.16 30.55 57.44
CA LEU A 89 -34.62 31.87 57.77
C LEU A 89 -34.13 31.88 59.22
N ASP A 90 -33.22 32.80 59.52
CA ASP A 90 -32.79 33.13 60.89
C ASP A 90 -32.36 31.93 61.74
N VAL A 91 -31.49 31.07 61.20
CA VAL A 91 -30.95 29.92 61.96
C VAL A 91 -30.05 30.43 63.10
N GLN A 92 -30.42 30.11 64.33
CA GLN A 92 -29.75 30.50 65.57
C GLN A 92 -29.39 29.28 66.41
N PHE A 93 -28.28 29.39 67.14
CA PHE A 93 -27.72 28.30 67.94
C PHE A 93 -27.56 28.77 69.40
N ASP A 94 -28.20 28.06 70.33
CA ASP A 94 -28.12 28.34 71.76
C ASP A 94 -27.74 27.08 72.54
N VAL A 95 -26.92 27.24 73.57
CA VAL A 95 -26.63 26.16 74.53
C VAL A 95 -27.82 26.02 75.49
N THR A 96 -28.29 24.79 75.70
CA THR A 96 -29.45 24.51 76.55
C THR A 96 -29.29 23.22 77.37
N VAL A 97 -29.98 23.15 78.51
CA VAL A 97 -30.16 21.91 79.30
C VAL A 97 -31.53 21.27 79.06
N ALA A 98 -32.26 21.75 78.05
CA ALA A 98 -33.55 21.18 77.66
C ALA A 98 -33.37 19.73 77.19
N LYS A 99 -34.40 18.91 77.42
CA LYS A 99 -34.40 17.51 76.97
C LYS A 99 -34.25 17.46 75.45
N ALA A 100 -33.22 16.74 74.98
CA ALA A 100 -32.94 16.56 73.56
C ALA A 100 -34.11 15.89 72.82
N ASN A 101 -34.32 16.31 71.57
CA ASN A 101 -35.14 15.58 70.62
C ASN A 101 -34.48 14.23 70.33
N GLY A 102 -35.28 13.18 70.15
CA GLY A 102 -34.76 11.88 69.72
C GLY A 102 -34.35 11.95 68.24
N ALA A 103 -33.17 11.45 67.91
CA ALA A 103 -32.81 11.22 66.51
C ALA A 103 -33.75 10.14 65.93
N SER A 104 -34.26 10.39 64.73
CA SER A 104 -35.09 9.46 63.99
C SER A 104 -34.26 8.28 63.50
N VAL A 105 -34.79 7.07 63.66
CA VAL A 105 -34.14 5.84 63.18
C VAL A 105 -34.30 5.76 61.66
N LEU A 106 -33.18 5.67 60.94
CA LEU A 106 -33.18 5.47 59.49
C LEU A 106 -33.53 4.02 59.15
N ASN A 107 -34.20 3.82 58.01
CA ASN A 107 -34.52 2.48 57.53
C ASN A 107 -33.26 1.79 57.01
N SER A 108 -33.03 0.53 57.38
CA SER A 108 -31.93 -0.26 56.79
C SER A 108 -32.13 -0.45 55.29
N ALA A 109 -31.03 -0.42 54.55
CA ALA A 109 -31.03 -0.70 53.12
C ALA A 109 -31.18 -2.20 52.85
N LEU A 110 -31.94 -2.57 51.81
CA LEU A 110 -31.99 -3.94 51.33
C LEU A 110 -30.73 -4.23 50.51
N GLU A 111 -30.03 -5.35 50.79
CA GLU A 111 -28.83 -5.77 50.05
C GLU A 111 -29.10 -5.92 48.53
N SER A 112 -30.33 -6.22 48.14
CA SER A 112 -30.74 -6.27 46.73
C SER A 112 -30.73 -4.90 46.03
N ASN A 113 -30.64 -3.80 46.77
CA ASN A 113 -30.67 -2.44 46.23
C ASN A 113 -29.44 -1.61 46.60
N PHE A 114 -28.75 -1.93 47.69
CA PHE A 114 -27.53 -1.22 48.07
C PHE A 114 -26.61 -2.13 48.90
N ILE A 115 -25.34 -2.15 48.51
CA ILE A 115 -24.26 -2.85 49.21
C ILE A 115 -23.13 -1.84 49.41
N ALA A 116 -22.54 -1.82 50.61
CA ALA A 116 -21.39 -0.99 50.94
C ALA A 116 -20.33 -1.86 51.62
N ASN A 117 -19.21 -2.08 50.93
CA ASN A 117 -18.10 -2.88 51.41
C ASN A 117 -16.88 -1.98 51.69
N ALA A 118 -16.38 -2.00 52.92
CA ALA A 118 -14.97 -1.68 53.16
C ALA A 118 -14.13 -2.86 52.64
N PHE A 119 -12.95 -2.59 52.07
CA PHE A 119 -12.04 -3.57 51.42
C PHE A 119 -12.06 -5.02 51.97
N GLU A 120 -11.80 -5.97 51.06
CA GLU A 120 -11.90 -7.46 51.09
C GLU A 120 -11.43 -8.25 52.35
N SER A 121 -10.97 -7.62 53.44
CA SER A 121 -10.43 -8.33 54.61
C SER A 121 -11.35 -8.44 55.83
N ASP A 122 -12.48 -7.73 55.90
CA ASP A 122 -13.37 -7.79 57.07
C ASP A 122 -14.72 -8.48 56.76
N ASN A 123 -14.95 -9.62 57.40
CA ASN A 123 -16.19 -10.41 57.38
C ASN A 123 -17.40 -9.71 58.05
N ALA A 124 -17.48 -8.38 58.01
CA ALA A 124 -18.62 -7.62 58.50
C ALA A 124 -19.74 -7.66 57.45
N ARG A 125 -20.94 -8.13 57.82
CA ARG A 125 -22.10 -8.13 56.92
C ARG A 125 -22.47 -6.69 56.53
N SER A 126 -22.46 -6.42 55.22
CA SER A 126 -22.74 -5.12 54.60
C SER A 126 -24.14 -4.53 54.94
N SER A 127 -25.09 -5.35 55.40
CA SER A 127 -26.48 -4.94 55.67
C SER A 127 -26.70 -4.10 56.94
N ASP A 128 -25.81 -4.21 57.93
CA ASP A 128 -26.13 -3.75 59.29
C ASP A 128 -25.80 -2.26 59.54
N LEU A 129 -25.19 -1.60 58.54
CA LEU A 129 -24.68 -0.23 58.62
C LEU A 129 -24.96 0.60 57.34
N SER A 130 -25.95 0.19 56.54
CA SER A 130 -26.41 0.91 55.36
C SER A 130 -27.87 1.33 55.50
N PHE A 131 -28.19 2.57 55.16
CA PHE A 131 -29.51 3.16 55.36
C PHE A 131 -30.14 3.65 54.06
N ALA A 132 -31.44 3.39 53.88
CA ALA A 132 -32.25 3.91 52.79
C ALA A 132 -32.85 5.27 53.17
N LEU A 133 -32.54 6.29 52.38
CA LEU A 133 -32.98 7.67 52.60
C LEU A 133 -34.20 8.03 51.74
N LYS A 134 -35.13 8.76 52.35
CA LYS A 134 -36.23 9.46 51.69
C LYS A 134 -35.78 10.85 51.24
N SER A 135 -36.58 11.49 50.39
CA SER A 135 -36.28 12.83 49.86
C SER A 135 -36.03 13.90 50.92
N HIS A 136 -36.65 13.78 52.09
CA HIS A 136 -36.49 14.72 53.20
C HIS A 136 -35.36 14.34 54.18
N GLN A 137 -34.50 13.39 53.80
CA GLN A 137 -33.38 12.90 54.62
C GLN A 137 -32.02 13.10 53.91
N THR A 138 -32.03 13.66 52.71
CA THR A 138 -30.88 13.85 51.83
C THR A 138 -30.92 15.27 51.26
N ALA A 139 -29.76 15.76 50.81
CA ALA A 139 -29.67 17.05 50.12
C ALA A 139 -30.47 17.04 48.82
N ALA A 140 -30.86 18.22 48.35
CA ALA A 140 -31.55 18.38 47.08
C ALA A 140 -30.76 17.75 45.93
N ILE A 141 -31.44 16.97 45.10
CA ILE A 141 -30.85 16.43 43.86
C ILE A 141 -31.10 17.47 42.74
N PRO A 142 -30.05 17.97 42.07
CA PRO A 142 -30.19 18.93 40.98
C PRO A 142 -31.06 18.42 39.83
N LEU A 143 -31.85 19.31 39.22
CA LEU A 143 -32.74 18.93 38.11
C LEU A 143 -32.02 18.44 36.85
N SER A 144 -30.73 18.76 36.69
CA SER A 144 -29.85 18.26 35.62
C SER A 144 -29.54 16.76 35.73
N LEU A 145 -29.82 16.16 36.90
CA LEU A 145 -29.65 14.74 37.14
C LEU A 145 -31.02 14.06 37.19
N SER A 146 -31.18 12.96 36.46
CA SER A 146 -32.32 12.07 36.59
C SER A 146 -31.97 10.99 37.60
N ASN A 147 -32.58 11.02 38.79
CA ASN A 147 -32.36 9.99 39.80
C ASN A 147 -32.99 8.67 39.36
N VAL A 148 -32.16 7.66 39.13
CA VAL A 148 -32.54 6.32 38.67
C VAL A 148 -32.32 5.25 39.73
N THR A 149 -32.11 5.66 40.98
CA THR A 149 -31.91 4.79 42.14
C THR A 149 -33.14 3.92 42.38
N ARG A 150 -32.90 2.64 42.68
CA ARG A 150 -33.94 1.67 43.03
C ARG A 150 -34.16 1.62 44.53
N GLY A 151 -35.41 1.75 44.97
CA GLY A 151 -35.84 1.45 46.34
C GLY A 151 -35.70 2.59 47.37
N ALA A 152 -34.96 3.65 47.06
CA ALA A 152 -34.79 4.82 47.93
C ALA A 152 -34.49 6.07 47.08
N THR A 153 -34.52 7.26 47.68
CA THR A 153 -34.05 8.50 47.02
C THR A 153 -32.53 8.53 46.98
N ALA A 154 -31.89 8.14 48.07
CA ALA A 154 -30.45 7.96 48.20
C ALA A 154 -30.17 6.88 49.25
N TYR A 155 -28.92 6.46 49.37
CA TYR A 155 -28.44 5.54 50.40
C TYR A 155 -27.32 6.18 51.21
N ARG A 156 -27.25 5.87 52.50
CA ARG A 156 -26.19 6.35 53.39
C ARG A 156 -25.41 5.16 53.96
N SER A 157 -24.09 5.27 53.98
CA SER A 157 -23.24 4.32 54.70
C SER A 157 -22.92 4.85 56.11
N ALA A 158 -22.63 3.96 57.06
CA ALA A 158 -22.13 4.38 58.37
C ALA A 158 -20.81 5.16 58.26
N ALA A 159 -20.56 6.01 59.25
CA ALA A 159 -19.34 6.82 59.35
C ALA A 159 -18.07 5.98 59.11
N SER A 160 -17.29 6.39 58.10
CA SER A 160 -16.00 5.80 57.75
C SER A 160 -15.13 6.87 57.10
N ASP A 161 -13.89 7.00 57.56
CA ASP A 161 -12.88 7.90 57.00
C ASP A 161 -12.16 7.30 55.77
N LYS A 162 -12.49 6.06 55.41
CA LYS A 162 -11.91 5.32 54.28
C LYS A 162 -12.82 5.36 53.05
N VAL A 163 -12.19 5.18 51.88
CA VAL A 163 -12.90 4.86 50.63
C VAL A 163 -13.52 3.47 50.75
N ILE A 164 -14.78 3.37 50.37
CA ILE A 164 -15.57 2.13 50.35
C ILE A 164 -16.05 1.85 48.91
N THR A 165 -16.32 0.59 48.61
CA THR A 165 -16.96 0.21 47.34
C THR A 165 -18.46 0.08 47.57
N VAL A 166 -19.25 0.84 46.82
CA VAL A 166 -20.72 0.76 46.85
C VAL A 166 -21.26 0.09 45.59
N LYS A 167 -22.29 -0.73 45.73
CA LYS A 167 -23.13 -1.22 44.63
C LYS A 167 -24.52 -0.66 44.80
N ILE A 168 -24.99 0.14 43.84
CA ILE A 168 -26.30 0.80 43.88
C ILE A 168 -27.21 0.20 42.83
N GLY A 169 -28.39 -0.25 43.26
CA GLY A 169 -29.45 -0.73 42.39
C GLY A 169 -30.03 0.40 41.57
N VAL A 170 -30.13 0.17 40.26
CA VAL A 170 -30.77 1.06 39.28
C VAL A 170 -32.15 0.50 38.94
N GLN A 171 -33.08 1.39 38.60
CA GLN A 171 -34.45 1.03 38.21
C GLN A 171 -34.45 0.04 37.03
N ARG A 172 -35.19 -1.06 37.17
CA ARG A 172 -35.25 -2.14 36.17
C ARG A 172 -36.00 -1.77 34.89
N THR A 173 -36.60 -0.59 34.84
CA THR A 173 -37.27 -0.04 33.67
C THR A 173 -36.31 0.54 32.63
N LEU A 174 -35.04 0.72 32.98
CA LEU A 174 -34.01 1.25 32.08
C LEU A 174 -33.49 0.18 31.11
N GLY A 175 -33.15 0.60 29.88
CA GLY A 175 -32.49 -0.29 28.93
C GLY A 175 -31.06 -0.61 29.37
N GLN A 176 -30.49 -1.73 28.88
CA GLN A 176 -29.10 -2.10 29.20
C GLN A 176 -28.06 -1.05 28.75
N SER A 177 -28.36 -0.25 27.70
CA SER A 177 -27.50 0.87 27.29
C SER A 177 -27.50 1.98 28.34
N GLN A 178 -28.70 2.40 28.77
CA GLN A 178 -28.85 3.44 29.79
C GLN A 178 -28.29 2.99 31.15
N LEU A 179 -28.33 1.69 31.45
CA LEU A 179 -27.67 1.14 32.64
C LEU A 179 -26.15 1.32 32.61
N ARG A 180 -25.50 1.24 31.43
CA ARG A 180 -24.06 1.53 31.28
C ARG A 180 -23.73 3.01 31.42
N GLU A 181 -24.69 3.88 31.12
CA GLU A 181 -24.55 5.33 31.21
C GLU A 181 -24.81 5.86 32.62
N ALA A 182 -25.47 5.07 33.47
CA ALA A 182 -25.76 5.42 34.85
C ALA A 182 -24.49 5.69 35.64
N GLN A 183 -24.46 6.82 36.33
CA GLN A 183 -23.34 7.27 37.17
C GLN A 183 -23.71 7.11 38.64
N VAL A 184 -22.71 6.90 39.48
CA VAL A 184 -22.87 6.97 40.94
C VAL A 184 -22.46 8.36 41.40
N MET A 185 -23.33 8.99 42.19
CA MET A 185 -23.10 10.29 42.81
C MET A 185 -22.90 10.11 44.31
N TYR A 186 -22.02 10.89 44.93
CA TYR A 186 -21.87 10.99 46.39
C TYR A 186 -21.96 12.44 46.85
N PHE A 187 -22.50 12.69 48.04
CA PHE A 187 -22.58 14.05 48.57
C PHE A 187 -21.28 14.43 49.27
N ASP A 188 -20.66 15.55 48.88
CA ASP A 188 -19.52 16.10 49.58
C ASP A 188 -20.00 17.24 50.50
N TYR A 189 -19.98 16.96 51.80
CA TYR A 189 -20.35 17.91 52.85
C TYR A 189 -19.34 19.06 53.00
N THR A 190 -18.16 19.00 52.37
CA THR A 190 -17.17 20.09 52.37
C THR A 190 -17.47 21.12 51.29
N SER A 191 -17.82 20.66 50.09
CA SER A 191 -18.16 21.52 48.95
C SER A 191 -19.66 21.79 48.80
N HIS A 192 -20.49 21.23 49.69
CA HIS A 192 -21.96 21.31 49.68
C HIS A 192 -22.56 20.90 48.33
N SER A 193 -22.02 19.85 47.71
CA SER A 193 -22.40 19.47 46.35
C SER A 193 -22.35 17.97 46.08
N TRP A 194 -23.16 17.53 45.12
CA TRP A 194 -23.12 16.15 44.63
C TRP A 194 -21.95 15.97 43.65
N GLN A 195 -21.06 15.05 43.98
CA GLN A 195 -19.86 14.74 43.22
C GLN A 195 -20.02 13.40 42.48
N LYS A 196 -19.45 13.34 41.28
CA LYS A 196 -19.48 12.14 40.44
C LYS A 196 -18.40 11.16 40.88
N ALA A 197 -18.78 9.90 41.11
CA ALA A 197 -17.86 8.80 41.36
C ALA A 197 -17.49 8.08 40.06
N PHE A 198 -16.30 7.50 40.02
CA PHE A 198 -15.90 6.63 38.92
C PHE A 198 -16.60 5.27 39.02
N VAL A 199 -17.37 4.91 37.99
CA VAL A 199 -18.04 3.62 37.92
C VAL A 199 -17.01 2.53 37.58
N LYS A 200 -16.84 1.60 38.52
CA LYS A 200 -15.91 0.46 38.46
C LYS A 200 -16.48 -0.71 37.68
N GLY A 201 -17.80 -0.92 37.74
CA GLY A 201 -18.46 -2.04 37.08
C GLY A 201 -19.98 -1.88 37.01
N VAL A 202 -20.58 -2.59 36.06
CA VAL A 202 -22.04 -2.61 35.86
C VAL A 202 -22.52 -4.05 35.83
N ASP A 203 -23.34 -4.41 36.81
CA ASP A 203 -24.02 -5.71 36.89
C ASP A 203 -25.35 -5.63 36.13
N HIS A 204 -25.33 -6.17 34.91
CA HIS A 204 -26.49 -6.20 34.02
C HIS A 204 -27.60 -7.15 34.49
N GLU A 205 -27.27 -8.20 35.25
CA GLU A 205 -28.24 -9.19 35.71
C GLU A 205 -29.06 -8.63 36.87
N ASN A 206 -28.38 -7.99 37.83
CA ASN A 206 -29.02 -7.44 39.02
C ASN A 206 -29.43 -5.95 38.88
N PHE A 207 -29.09 -5.32 37.75
CA PHE A 207 -29.25 -3.89 37.49
C PHE A 207 -28.60 -3.08 38.61
N MET A 208 -27.29 -3.27 38.82
CA MET A 208 -26.53 -2.54 39.82
C MET A 208 -25.28 -1.90 39.21
N VAL A 209 -24.91 -0.73 39.73
CA VAL A 209 -23.71 0.00 39.33
C VAL A 209 -22.77 0.04 40.53
N GLU A 210 -21.51 -0.30 40.30
CA GLU A 210 -20.46 -0.39 41.31
C GLU A 210 -19.48 0.78 41.17
N ALA A 211 -19.13 1.44 42.27
CA ALA A 211 -18.18 2.55 42.30
C ALA A 211 -17.42 2.62 43.63
N ASP A 212 -16.19 3.16 43.60
CA ASP A 212 -15.41 3.47 44.80
C ASP A 212 -15.70 4.93 45.21
N VAL A 213 -16.12 5.13 46.46
CA VAL A 213 -16.63 6.40 47.01
C VAL A 213 -16.13 6.66 48.44
N PRO A 214 -16.08 7.90 48.93
CA PRO A 214 -15.81 8.19 50.34
C PRO A 214 -16.87 7.54 51.24
N GLY A 215 -16.48 6.95 52.37
CA GLY A 215 -17.41 6.40 53.36
C GLY A 215 -18.14 7.47 54.18
N GLY A 216 -19.23 7.10 54.85
CA GLY A 216 -19.95 7.97 55.78
C GLY A 216 -20.79 9.09 55.15
N THR A 217 -21.11 9.01 53.85
CA THR A 217 -21.93 10.02 53.15
C THR A 217 -23.14 9.39 52.42
N ASP A 218 -23.85 10.23 51.65
CA ASP A 218 -25.03 9.89 50.85
C ASP A 218 -24.64 9.56 49.42
N TYR A 219 -25.31 8.57 48.82
CA TYR A 219 -25.06 8.10 47.47
C TYR A 219 -26.36 7.86 46.70
N PHE A 220 -26.36 8.12 45.40
CA PHE A 220 -27.46 7.74 44.52
C PHE A 220 -26.96 7.46 43.09
N ALA A 221 -27.77 6.75 42.31
CA ALA A 221 -27.50 6.50 40.89
C ALA A 221 -28.27 7.51 40.02
N ALA A 222 -27.57 8.12 39.06
CA ALA A 222 -28.11 9.18 38.21
C ALA A 222 -27.83 8.95 36.72
N LEU A 223 -28.75 9.37 35.86
CA LEU A 223 -28.45 9.69 34.47
C LEU A 223 -28.28 11.20 34.33
N ILE A 224 -27.23 11.62 33.64
CA ILE A 224 -27.03 13.03 33.31
C ILE A 224 -28.05 13.37 32.22
N LYS A 225 -28.94 14.34 32.48
CA LYS A 225 -29.88 14.79 31.46
C LYS A 225 -29.11 15.60 30.42
N THR A 226 -28.81 14.99 29.29
CA THR A 226 -28.49 15.74 28.08
C THR A 226 -29.79 16.35 27.55
N PRO A 227 -29.83 17.63 27.15
CA PRO A 227 -31.04 18.21 26.55
C PRO A 227 -31.45 17.36 25.35
N GLU A 228 -32.63 16.73 25.41
CA GLU A 228 -33.13 15.91 24.31
C GLU A 228 -33.54 16.75 23.08
N MET A 229 -33.58 18.09 23.20
CA MET A 229 -33.85 19.00 22.08
C MET A 229 -32.92 20.23 22.07
N PRO A 230 -32.24 20.52 20.94
CA PRO A 230 -31.38 21.70 20.76
C PRO A 230 -32.10 23.03 20.99
N GLU A 231 -33.40 23.12 20.73
CA GLU A 231 -34.16 24.37 20.84
C GLU A 231 -34.35 24.85 22.28
N ALA A 232 -34.34 23.96 23.29
CA ALA A 232 -34.58 24.32 24.68
C ALA A 232 -33.35 24.94 25.38
N ALA A 233 -32.14 24.65 24.88
CA ALA A 233 -30.89 25.23 25.39
C ALA A 233 -30.81 26.76 25.16
N ALA A 234 -31.54 27.27 24.16
CA ALA A 234 -31.56 28.70 23.83
C ALA A 234 -32.49 29.54 24.73
N PHE A 235 -33.34 28.91 25.57
CA PHE A 235 -34.37 29.60 26.37
C PHE A 235 -34.09 29.66 27.88
N MET A 236 -32.95 29.14 28.36
CA MET A 236 -32.49 29.47 29.71
C MET A 236 -31.80 30.83 29.69
N PRO A 237 -32.23 31.82 30.52
CA PRO A 237 -31.47 33.04 30.71
C PRO A 237 -30.04 32.65 31.11
N THR A 238 -29.04 33.19 30.43
CA THR A 238 -27.61 32.93 30.64
C THR A 238 -27.23 33.20 32.09
N ALA A 239 -27.35 32.18 32.94
CA ALA A 239 -26.76 32.21 34.25
C ALA A 239 -25.24 32.17 34.02
N ILE A 240 -24.53 33.10 34.65
CA ILE A 240 -23.06 33.21 34.66
C ILE A 240 -22.38 32.01 35.37
N SER A 241 -23.10 30.90 35.52
CA SER A 241 -22.80 29.68 36.26
C SER A 241 -22.17 28.58 35.38
N ASP A 242 -22.04 28.79 34.07
CA ASP A 242 -21.36 27.87 33.13
C ASP A 242 -19.83 28.06 33.08
N LEU A 243 -19.27 28.84 34.00
CA LEU A 243 -17.82 28.88 34.23
C LEU A 243 -17.44 27.81 35.26
N GLU A 244 -17.63 26.54 34.92
CA GLU A 244 -16.89 25.47 35.60
C GLU A 244 -15.37 25.70 35.41
N PRO A 245 -14.53 25.31 36.39
CA PRO A 245 -13.09 25.25 36.19
C PRO A 245 -12.79 24.29 35.03
N LYS A 246 -12.48 24.86 33.86
CA LYS A 246 -12.19 24.11 32.64
C LYS A 246 -11.14 23.04 32.91
N THR A 247 -11.43 21.80 32.54
CA THR A 247 -10.42 20.74 32.61
C THR A 247 -9.39 20.94 31.51
N PRO A 248 -8.10 20.55 31.69
CA PRO A 248 -7.07 20.74 30.66
C PRO A 248 -7.37 20.04 29.32
N ALA A 249 -8.27 19.06 29.30
CA ALA A 249 -8.67 18.32 28.10
C ALA A 249 -9.92 18.89 27.40
N GLU A 250 -10.59 19.86 28.00
CA GLU A 250 -11.83 20.41 27.47
C GLU A 250 -11.60 21.25 26.22
N GLY A 251 -12.33 20.96 25.14
CA GLY A 251 -12.15 21.60 23.83
C GLY A 251 -11.12 20.93 22.92
N ILE A 252 -10.37 19.93 23.40
CA ILE A 252 -9.51 19.10 22.55
C ILE A 252 -10.39 18.10 21.79
N THR A 253 -10.38 18.18 20.46
CA THR A 253 -11.05 17.19 19.61
C THR A 253 -10.15 15.97 19.47
N LEU A 254 -10.52 14.83 20.07
CA LEU A 254 -9.76 13.58 19.95
C LEU A 254 -10.02 12.88 18.60
N ILE A 255 -8.97 12.29 18.05
CA ILE A 255 -9.06 11.43 16.86
C ILE A 255 -9.33 10.00 17.30
N GLN A 256 -10.38 9.38 16.75
CA GLN A 256 -10.67 7.97 17.00
C GLN A 256 -9.69 7.08 16.22
N PRO A 257 -9.37 5.86 16.74
CA PRO A 257 -8.58 4.89 15.99
C PRO A 257 -9.15 4.64 14.59
N PRO A 258 -8.32 4.36 13.57
CA PRO A 258 -8.80 4.04 12.23
C PRO A 258 -9.78 2.87 12.25
N THR A 259 -10.90 3.01 11.54
CA THR A 259 -11.92 1.97 11.42
C THR A 259 -12.00 1.46 9.99
N ALA A 260 -12.16 0.15 9.81
CA ALA A 260 -12.32 -0.45 8.50
C ALA A 260 -13.75 -0.18 7.96
N ASN A 261 -13.87 0.24 6.71
CA ASN A 261 -15.17 0.30 6.02
C ASN A 261 -15.52 -1.08 5.40
N GLN A 262 -16.69 -1.17 4.74
CA GLN A 262 -17.16 -2.38 4.07
C GLN A 262 -16.27 -2.84 2.90
N GLN A 263 -15.39 -1.97 2.42
CA GLN A 263 -14.42 -2.22 1.35
C GLN A 263 -13.05 -2.64 1.91
N GLY A 264 -12.88 -2.63 3.24
CA GLY A 264 -11.62 -2.95 3.91
C GLY A 264 -10.66 -1.76 4.07
N ASP A 265 -11.06 -0.55 3.67
CA ASP A 265 -10.21 0.64 3.81
C ASP A 265 -10.18 1.14 5.25
N ALA A 266 -9.01 1.56 5.72
CA ALA A 266 -8.87 2.25 7.00
C ALA A 266 -9.32 3.71 6.87
N ASN A 267 -10.26 4.13 7.71
CA ASN A 267 -10.84 5.47 7.69
C ASN A 267 -10.64 6.19 9.03
N VAL A 268 -10.27 7.46 8.95
CA VAL A 268 -10.16 8.38 10.10
C VAL A 268 -10.91 9.67 9.77
N SER A 269 -11.58 10.26 10.75
CA SER A 269 -12.23 11.56 10.59
C SER A 269 -11.88 12.48 11.75
N TYR A 270 -11.49 13.71 11.42
CA TYR A 270 -11.20 14.77 12.36
C TYR A 270 -12.12 15.97 12.07
N PRO A 271 -13.19 16.18 12.86
CA PRO A 271 -14.11 17.28 12.63
C PRO A 271 -13.45 18.61 13.01
N LEU A 272 -13.57 19.61 12.14
CA LEU A 272 -13.12 20.97 12.42
C LEU A 272 -14.20 21.68 13.23
N SER A 273 -13.95 21.88 14.52
CA SER A 273 -14.91 22.52 15.43
C SER A 273 -15.07 24.02 15.10
N LEU A 274 -16.24 24.37 14.57
CA LEU A 274 -16.63 25.75 14.23
C LEU A 274 -17.63 26.31 15.26
N PRO A 275 -17.62 27.63 15.53
CA PRO A 275 -18.63 28.28 16.35
C PRO A 275 -20.05 28.02 15.80
N PRO A 276 -21.03 27.68 16.65
CA PRO A 276 -22.39 27.39 16.21
C PRO A 276 -23.03 28.61 15.54
N GLY A 277 -23.77 28.38 14.45
CA GLY A 277 -24.57 29.41 13.79
C GLY A 277 -25.93 29.61 14.44
N ARG A 278 -26.74 30.51 13.88
CA ARG A 278 -28.14 30.71 14.31
C ARG A 278 -28.90 29.39 14.19
N GLN A 279 -29.58 28.96 15.25
CA GLN A 279 -30.29 27.67 15.30
C GLN A 279 -29.39 26.47 14.96
N GLY A 280 -28.09 26.56 15.24
CA GLY A 280 -27.12 25.49 14.93
C GLY A 280 -26.71 25.40 13.46
N MET A 281 -27.16 26.32 12.59
CA MET A 281 -26.81 26.31 11.16
C MET A 281 -25.36 26.77 10.93
N ALA A 282 -24.43 25.82 10.92
CA ALA A 282 -23.02 26.00 10.60
C ALA A 282 -22.57 24.95 9.58
N PRO A 283 -21.54 25.24 8.75
CA PRO A 283 -21.00 24.25 7.82
C PRO A 283 -20.36 23.09 8.58
N GLN A 284 -20.58 21.87 8.12
CA GLN A 284 -19.93 20.68 8.67
C GLN A 284 -18.65 20.39 7.90
N LEU A 285 -17.50 20.68 8.50
CA LEU A 285 -16.19 20.43 7.93
C LEU A 285 -15.47 19.38 8.74
N ALA A 286 -14.89 18.39 8.06
CA ALA A 286 -14.02 17.40 8.67
C ALA A 286 -12.87 17.08 7.72
N LEU A 287 -11.69 16.96 8.31
CA LEU A 287 -10.53 16.38 7.66
C LEU A 287 -10.70 14.86 7.69
N SER A 288 -10.84 14.23 6.53
CA SER A 288 -11.14 12.80 6.42
C SER A 288 -10.01 12.07 5.72
N TYR A 289 -9.60 10.94 6.27
CA TYR A 289 -8.60 10.04 5.72
C TYR A 289 -9.24 8.74 5.23
N SER A 290 -8.78 8.24 4.08
CA SER A 290 -8.98 6.86 3.64
C SER A 290 -7.66 6.28 3.16
N SER A 291 -7.36 5.03 3.49
CA SER A 291 -6.18 4.31 2.98
C SER A 291 -6.20 4.10 1.46
N SER A 292 -7.38 4.08 0.85
CA SER A 292 -7.57 4.06 -0.62
C SER A 292 -7.67 5.46 -1.23
N GLY A 293 -7.59 6.51 -0.40
CA GLY A 293 -7.65 7.89 -0.83
C GLY A 293 -6.38 8.30 -1.60
N GLY A 294 -6.56 9.02 -2.71
CA GLY A 294 -5.46 9.54 -3.51
C GLY A 294 -4.87 10.85 -2.95
N GLU A 295 -4.09 11.51 -3.79
CA GLU A 295 -3.57 12.85 -3.53
C GLU A 295 -4.69 13.90 -3.40
N SER A 296 -4.55 14.81 -2.45
CA SER A 296 -5.34 16.05 -2.39
C SER A 296 -4.51 17.21 -1.83
N TRP A 297 -5.10 18.41 -1.86
CA TRP A 297 -4.58 19.59 -1.17
C TRP A 297 -4.32 19.44 0.32
N CYS A 298 -4.90 18.44 1.00
CA CYS A 298 -4.65 18.12 2.41
C CYS A 298 -3.58 17.04 2.61
N GLY A 299 -2.91 16.59 1.55
CA GLY A 299 -1.96 15.48 1.57
C GLY A 299 -2.58 14.15 1.08
N TYR A 300 -1.73 13.14 0.93
CA TYR A 300 -2.12 11.81 0.44
C TYR A 300 -3.08 11.11 1.39
N GLY A 301 -4.19 10.59 0.86
CA GLY A 301 -5.25 9.91 1.61
C GLY A 301 -6.18 10.84 2.39
N TRP A 302 -5.77 12.08 2.66
CA TRP A 302 -6.55 13.08 3.39
C TRP A 302 -7.33 14.00 2.47
N ASN A 303 -8.50 14.48 2.89
CA ASN A 303 -9.25 15.50 2.17
C ASN A 303 -10.24 16.25 3.08
N ILE A 304 -10.60 17.47 2.69
CA ILE A 304 -11.82 18.15 3.16
C ILE A 304 -12.83 18.11 2.03
N ALA A 305 -13.92 17.34 2.22
CA ALA A 305 -14.91 17.13 1.19
C ALA A 305 -15.72 18.39 0.88
N THR A 306 -15.87 18.70 -0.40
CA THR A 306 -16.77 19.76 -0.89
C THR A 306 -17.95 19.12 -1.60
N GLN A 307 -19.18 19.43 -1.16
CA GLN A 307 -20.39 18.91 -1.78
C GLN A 307 -20.51 19.41 -3.24
N SER A 308 -20.87 18.50 -4.14
CA SER A 308 -21.07 18.84 -5.55
C SER A 308 -21.96 17.86 -6.28
N ILE A 309 -22.58 18.36 -7.36
CA ILE A 309 -23.15 17.52 -8.41
C ILE A 309 -22.16 17.49 -9.55
N SER A 310 -21.87 16.32 -10.10
CA SER A 310 -20.95 16.17 -11.23
C SER A 310 -21.48 15.24 -12.30
N VAL A 311 -21.07 15.51 -13.53
CA VAL A 311 -21.18 14.56 -14.63
C VAL A 311 -20.35 13.32 -14.29
N ASP A 312 -20.97 12.15 -14.37
CA ASP A 312 -20.34 10.86 -14.07
C ASP A 312 -19.60 10.33 -15.30
N THR A 313 -18.28 10.28 -15.20
CA THR A 313 -17.39 9.92 -16.31
C THR A 313 -16.80 8.51 -16.20
N ARG A 314 -17.37 7.65 -15.35
CA ARG A 314 -16.94 6.24 -15.19
C ARG A 314 -16.98 5.43 -16.48
N TRP A 315 -17.76 5.85 -17.48
CA TRP A 315 -17.88 5.20 -18.80
C TRP A 315 -17.32 6.05 -19.95
N GLY A 316 -16.47 7.02 -19.63
CA GLY A 316 -15.94 8.00 -20.57
C GLY A 316 -16.56 9.39 -20.39
N VAL A 317 -15.91 10.38 -21.01
CA VAL A 317 -16.40 11.77 -21.02
C VAL A 317 -17.57 11.85 -22.02
N PRO A 318 -18.73 12.41 -21.66
CA PRO A 318 -19.85 12.54 -22.59
C PRO A 318 -19.53 13.55 -23.70
N THR A 319 -20.23 13.42 -24.83
CA THR A 319 -20.04 14.30 -26.00
C THR A 319 -20.68 15.67 -25.83
N PHE A 320 -21.55 15.85 -24.83
CA PHE A 320 -22.30 17.08 -24.57
C PHE A 320 -23.13 17.54 -25.77
N ASP A 321 -23.84 16.61 -26.41
CA ASP A 321 -24.67 16.91 -27.58
C ASP A 321 -25.77 17.93 -27.24
N GLN A 322 -26.02 18.88 -28.14
CA GLN A 322 -26.98 19.96 -27.88
C GLN A 322 -28.43 19.48 -27.89
N ASN A 323 -28.75 18.42 -28.63
CA ASN A 323 -30.12 17.94 -28.83
C ASN A 323 -30.40 16.64 -28.04
N LEU A 324 -29.36 15.86 -27.76
CA LEU A 324 -29.46 14.59 -27.03
C LEU A 324 -28.91 14.75 -25.61
N GLU A 325 -29.57 14.10 -24.65
CA GLU A 325 -29.02 13.95 -23.30
C GLU A 325 -27.95 12.85 -23.36
N THR A 326 -26.69 13.25 -23.23
CA THR A 326 -25.53 12.34 -23.31
C THR A 326 -24.87 12.14 -21.95
N GLU A 327 -25.14 13.06 -21.04
CA GLU A 327 -24.59 13.15 -19.71
C GLU A 327 -25.37 12.29 -18.72
N VAL A 328 -24.65 11.84 -17.70
CA VAL A 328 -25.20 11.19 -16.52
C VAL A 328 -24.65 11.91 -15.31
N TYR A 329 -25.43 11.97 -14.24
CA TYR A 329 -25.12 12.84 -13.11
C TYR A 329 -24.93 12.03 -11.82
N SER A 330 -24.19 12.61 -10.90
CA SER A 330 -23.96 12.09 -9.56
C SER A 330 -24.01 13.23 -8.56
N LEU A 331 -24.57 12.96 -7.38
CA LEU A 331 -24.58 13.87 -6.23
C LEU A 331 -23.68 13.24 -5.16
N ASP A 332 -22.56 13.89 -4.84
CA ASP A 332 -21.58 13.40 -3.87
C ASP A 332 -21.18 11.92 -4.11
N GLY A 333 -21.00 11.55 -5.39
CA GLY A 333 -20.66 10.20 -5.82
C GLY A 333 -21.84 9.22 -5.96
N GLN A 334 -23.04 9.57 -5.48
CA GLN A 334 -24.24 8.76 -5.67
C GLN A 334 -24.87 9.03 -7.05
N SER A 335 -25.10 7.97 -7.83
CA SER A 335 -25.70 8.06 -9.16
C SER A 335 -27.11 8.66 -9.10
N LEU A 336 -27.39 9.63 -9.97
CA LEU A 336 -28.71 10.24 -10.15
C LEU A 336 -29.47 9.59 -11.31
N HIS A 337 -30.76 9.40 -11.11
CA HIS A 337 -31.69 8.80 -12.04
C HIS A 337 -32.89 9.73 -12.27
N GLY A 338 -33.42 9.75 -13.49
CA GLY A 338 -34.62 10.51 -13.84
C GLY A 338 -35.89 9.82 -13.33
N GLN A 339 -37.05 10.46 -13.49
CA GLN A 339 -38.33 10.07 -12.88
C GLN A 339 -38.78 8.61 -13.10
N ASN A 340 -38.31 7.94 -14.16
CA ASN A 340 -38.62 6.54 -14.46
C ASN A 340 -37.60 5.52 -13.90
N GLY A 341 -36.60 5.97 -13.13
CA GLY A 341 -35.52 5.10 -12.62
C GLY A 341 -34.39 4.86 -13.61
N ASP A 342 -34.52 5.37 -14.83
CA ASP A 342 -33.47 5.31 -15.83
C ASP A 342 -32.42 6.42 -15.63
N LYS A 343 -31.21 6.16 -16.13
CA LYS A 343 -30.20 7.21 -16.27
C LYS A 343 -30.67 8.22 -17.33
N ALA A 344 -30.28 9.48 -17.17
CA ALA A 344 -30.72 10.57 -18.03
C ALA A 344 -30.45 10.31 -19.53
N ASN A 345 -29.29 9.73 -19.85
CA ASN A 345 -28.89 9.43 -21.23
C ASN A 345 -29.41 8.09 -21.79
N ARG A 346 -30.31 7.39 -21.07
CA ARG A 346 -30.75 6.05 -21.48
C ARG A 346 -31.80 6.16 -22.59
N PRO A 347 -31.57 5.56 -23.77
CA PRO A 347 -32.55 5.55 -24.86
C PRO A 347 -33.75 4.66 -24.49
N LYS A 348 -34.93 4.99 -25.04
CA LYS A 348 -36.13 4.17 -24.89
C LYS A 348 -36.20 3.15 -26.04
N ILE A 349 -36.43 1.89 -25.69
CA ILE A 349 -36.56 0.80 -26.66
C ILE A 349 -38.01 0.32 -26.65
N ASN A 350 -38.70 0.48 -27.77
CA ASN A 350 -40.08 0.04 -27.97
C ASN A 350 -40.14 -0.99 -29.10
N GLY A 351 -40.02 -2.27 -28.77
CA GLY A 351 -39.92 -3.36 -29.76
C GLY A 351 -38.65 -3.24 -30.60
N ASN A 352 -38.79 -3.06 -31.92
CA ASN A 352 -37.67 -2.83 -32.85
C ASN A 352 -37.35 -1.34 -33.06
N SER A 353 -38.02 -0.43 -32.36
CA SER A 353 -37.80 1.01 -32.47
C SER A 353 -36.83 1.50 -31.39
N TYR A 354 -35.82 2.24 -31.83
CA TYR A 354 -34.85 2.95 -30.99
C TYR A 354 -35.21 4.43 -30.92
N ASP A 355 -35.51 4.93 -29.73
CA ASP A 355 -35.74 6.35 -29.47
C ASP A 355 -34.59 6.90 -28.61
N PRO A 356 -33.72 7.76 -29.17
CA PRO A 356 -32.59 8.31 -28.43
C PRO A 356 -33.08 9.15 -27.24
N ALA A 357 -32.24 9.32 -26.21
CA ALA A 357 -32.56 10.19 -25.10
C ALA A 357 -32.53 11.66 -25.56
N ILE A 358 -33.70 12.21 -25.90
CA ILE A 358 -33.85 13.61 -26.31
C ILE A 358 -33.70 14.50 -25.08
N ARG A 359 -32.98 15.62 -25.23
CA ARG A 359 -32.83 16.62 -24.18
C ARG A 359 -34.13 17.39 -24.00
N GLU A 360 -34.73 17.29 -22.83
CA GLU A 360 -35.93 18.06 -22.47
C GLU A 360 -35.54 19.43 -21.89
N PRO A 361 -36.06 20.55 -22.40
CA PRO A 361 -35.81 21.87 -21.84
C PRO A 361 -36.52 22.06 -20.48
N GLY A 362 -36.02 22.99 -19.67
CA GLY A 362 -36.62 23.34 -18.39
C GLY A 362 -36.36 22.37 -17.23
N PRO A 363 -37.10 22.51 -16.11
CA PRO A 363 -36.82 21.79 -14.88
C PRO A 363 -37.03 20.28 -14.99
N GLN A 364 -36.05 19.48 -14.57
CA GLN A 364 -36.11 18.02 -14.55
C GLN A 364 -35.84 17.46 -13.16
N ASN A 365 -36.65 16.49 -12.73
CA ASN A 365 -36.55 15.84 -11.43
C ASN A 365 -35.62 14.62 -11.48
N PHE A 366 -34.81 14.49 -10.43
CA PHE A 366 -33.88 13.39 -10.22
C PHE A 366 -34.01 12.80 -8.81
N PHE A 367 -33.48 11.59 -8.65
CA PHE A 367 -33.32 10.94 -7.35
C PHE A 367 -32.05 10.08 -7.33
N THR A 368 -31.54 9.79 -6.13
CA THR A 368 -30.40 8.89 -5.94
C THR A 368 -30.84 7.44 -6.14
N ARG A 369 -30.00 6.60 -6.76
CA ARG A 369 -30.29 5.17 -6.98
C ARG A 369 -30.72 4.45 -5.69
N THR A 370 -29.99 4.72 -4.61
CA THR A 370 -30.33 4.25 -3.26
C THR A 370 -30.83 5.47 -2.50
N GLN A 371 -32.05 5.43 -1.98
CA GLN A 371 -32.59 6.52 -1.18
C GLN A 371 -32.08 6.42 0.26
N GLY A 372 -31.17 7.32 0.64
CA GLY A 372 -30.72 7.48 2.03
C GLY A 372 -31.54 8.50 2.85
N GLY A 373 -32.41 9.28 2.18
CA GLY A 373 -33.29 10.26 2.82
C GLY A 373 -34.17 10.96 1.79
N TYR A 374 -35.34 11.46 2.23
CA TYR A 374 -36.30 12.12 1.36
C TYR A 374 -35.81 13.52 0.96
N ARG A 375 -35.57 13.71 -0.33
CA ARG A 375 -35.14 14.97 -0.93
C ARG A 375 -35.69 15.11 -2.35
N THR A 376 -35.96 16.34 -2.75
CA THR A 376 -36.28 16.69 -4.15
C THR A 376 -35.01 17.22 -4.81
N ILE A 377 -34.57 16.60 -5.90
CA ILE A 377 -33.38 17.03 -6.66
C ILE A 377 -33.87 17.51 -8.02
N VAL A 378 -33.66 18.79 -8.33
CA VAL A 378 -34.12 19.39 -9.59
C VAL A 378 -32.96 20.02 -10.34
N ARG A 379 -32.80 19.64 -11.60
CA ARG A 379 -31.95 20.33 -12.59
C ARG A 379 -32.76 21.41 -13.26
N TYR A 380 -32.21 22.60 -13.40
CA TYR A 380 -32.77 23.72 -14.15
C TYR A 380 -31.84 24.11 -15.29
N GLY A 381 -32.35 24.88 -16.25
CA GLY A 381 -31.66 25.28 -17.47
C GLY A 381 -32.01 24.37 -18.66
N ASP A 382 -31.55 24.74 -19.84
CA ASP A 382 -31.96 24.10 -21.11
C ASP A 382 -30.80 23.38 -21.81
N THR A 383 -29.54 23.75 -21.51
CA THR A 383 -28.34 23.25 -22.18
C THR A 383 -27.25 22.90 -21.17
N PRO A 384 -26.29 22.02 -21.51
CA PRO A 384 -25.16 21.68 -20.64
C PRO A 384 -24.36 22.89 -20.14
N GLY A 385 -24.38 24.00 -20.89
CA GLY A 385 -23.65 25.22 -20.55
C GLY A 385 -24.35 26.13 -19.53
N ASN A 386 -25.63 25.92 -19.22
CA ASN A 386 -26.38 26.80 -18.31
C ASN A 386 -27.17 26.05 -17.23
N TYR A 387 -26.89 24.77 -17.03
CA TYR A 387 -27.52 24.02 -15.96
C TYR A 387 -27.11 24.52 -14.57
N TYR A 388 -28.03 24.39 -13.63
CA TYR A 388 -27.79 24.51 -12.19
C TYR A 388 -28.78 23.60 -11.46
N TRP A 389 -28.52 23.33 -10.19
CA TRP A 389 -29.30 22.35 -9.44
C TRP A 389 -29.75 22.89 -8.09
N VAL A 390 -30.96 22.49 -7.69
CA VAL A 390 -31.49 22.76 -6.36
C VAL A 390 -31.92 21.44 -5.74
N VAL A 391 -31.37 21.14 -4.57
CA VAL A 391 -31.75 19.99 -3.74
C VAL A 391 -32.51 20.51 -2.54
N THR A 392 -33.72 20.01 -2.30
CA THR A 392 -34.52 20.37 -1.12
C THR A 392 -34.71 19.14 -0.25
N ASP A 393 -34.28 19.18 1.01
CA ASP A 393 -34.49 18.08 1.95
C ASP A 393 -35.91 18.09 2.55
N ALA A 394 -36.23 17.07 3.37
CA ALA A 394 -37.52 16.96 4.06
C ALA A 394 -37.78 18.09 5.08
N ASN A 395 -36.72 18.75 5.58
CA ASN A 395 -36.82 19.89 6.49
C ASN A 395 -37.05 21.22 5.75
N GLN A 396 -37.18 21.16 4.42
CA GLN A 396 -37.26 22.30 3.50
C GLN A 396 -35.97 23.15 3.47
N THR A 397 -34.84 22.58 3.87
CA THR A 397 -33.52 23.17 3.63
C THR A 397 -33.17 22.99 2.16
N LYS A 398 -32.79 24.09 1.50
CA LYS A 398 -32.38 24.12 0.10
C LYS A 398 -30.87 24.18 -0.01
N PHE A 399 -30.32 23.33 -0.85
CA PHE A 399 -28.91 23.27 -1.23
C PHE A 399 -28.82 23.65 -2.71
N TYR A 400 -28.12 24.73 -2.99
CA TYR A 400 -28.00 25.32 -4.31
C TYR A 400 -26.62 24.98 -4.89
N TYR A 401 -26.58 24.33 -6.05
CA TYR A 401 -25.35 23.93 -6.73
C TYR A 401 -25.22 24.66 -8.06
N GLY A 402 -24.11 25.37 -8.24
CA GLY A 402 -23.90 26.20 -9.44
C GLY A 402 -24.82 27.42 -9.51
N THR A 403 -25.43 27.84 -8.40
CA THR A 403 -26.34 28.99 -8.29
C THR A 403 -26.43 29.43 -6.83
N LYS A 404 -26.76 30.70 -6.57
CA LYS A 404 -26.99 31.21 -5.20
C LYS A 404 -28.46 31.48 -4.87
N ASP A 405 -29.34 31.46 -5.86
CA ASP A 405 -30.74 31.84 -5.71
C ASP A 405 -31.71 30.85 -6.39
N GLY A 406 -31.19 29.86 -7.11
CA GLY A 406 -31.99 28.92 -7.89
C GLY A 406 -32.63 29.55 -9.12
N LYS A 407 -32.08 30.68 -9.61
CA LYS A 407 -32.57 31.40 -10.79
C LYS A 407 -31.46 31.63 -11.81
N VAL A 408 -30.26 31.99 -11.35
CA VAL A 408 -29.13 32.34 -12.21
C VAL A 408 -27.93 31.45 -11.90
N ALA A 409 -27.23 30.99 -12.95
CA ALA A 409 -26.00 30.22 -12.80
C ALA A 409 -24.89 31.08 -12.17
N ASP A 410 -24.20 30.53 -11.16
CA ASP A 410 -23.04 31.15 -10.52
C ASP A 410 -21.76 30.59 -11.12
N LEU A 411 -21.19 31.38 -12.06
CA LEU A 411 -19.99 31.04 -12.81
C LEU A 411 -18.77 30.79 -11.92
N GLN A 412 -18.76 31.19 -10.65
CA GLN A 412 -17.64 30.91 -9.74
C GLN A 412 -17.73 29.52 -9.08
N SER A 413 -18.88 28.85 -9.16
CA SER A 413 -19.16 27.58 -8.49
C SER A 413 -19.35 26.39 -9.45
N GLU A 414 -18.77 26.47 -10.65
CA GLU A 414 -18.90 25.46 -11.70
C GLU A 414 -17.56 25.15 -12.38
N LEU A 415 -17.32 23.92 -12.84
CA LEU A 415 -16.19 23.58 -13.72
C LEU A 415 -16.68 23.31 -15.13
N ARG A 416 -15.98 23.87 -16.12
CA ARG A 416 -16.37 23.80 -17.54
C ARG A 416 -15.33 23.07 -18.39
N ALA A 417 -15.81 22.20 -19.27
CA ALA A 417 -15.05 21.67 -20.40
C ALA A 417 -15.54 22.41 -21.67
N GLY A 418 -14.74 23.35 -22.16
CA GLY A 418 -15.18 24.30 -23.19
C GLY A 418 -16.37 25.13 -22.71
N SER A 419 -17.50 25.07 -23.43
CA SER A 419 -18.74 25.76 -23.06
C SER A 419 -19.62 24.99 -22.06
N ASN A 420 -19.35 23.72 -21.81
CA ASN A 420 -20.26 22.81 -21.10
C ASN A 420 -19.84 22.63 -19.64
N ILE A 421 -20.81 22.61 -18.72
CA ILE A 421 -20.53 22.43 -17.29
C ILE A 421 -20.44 20.94 -16.97
N THR A 422 -19.38 20.58 -16.24
CA THR A 422 -19.04 19.20 -15.86
C THR A 422 -19.24 18.94 -14.37
N GLN A 423 -19.21 20.00 -13.55
CA GLN A 423 -19.41 19.92 -12.11
C GLN A 423 -19.97 21.23 -11.58
N TRP A 424 -20.95 21.13 -10.68
CA TRP A 424 -21.61 22.20 -9.96
C TRP A 424 -21.32 22.03 -8.47
N TYR A 425 -20.51 22.93 -7.92
CA TYR A 425 -20.21 22.94 -6.50
C TYR A 425 -21.35 23.57 -5.71
N LEU A 426 -21.53 23.13 -4.46
CA LEU A 426 -22.47 23.75 -3.52
C LEU A 426 -22.09 25.22 -3.33
N SER A 427 -23.00 26.15 -3.65
CA SER A 427 -22.77 27.60 -3.56
C SER A 427 -23.53 28.21 -2.38
N ARG A 428 -24.71 27.68 -2.04
CA ARG A 428 -25.52 28.16 -0.91
C ARG A 428 -26.33 27.04 -0.24
N VAL A 429 -26.49 27.14 1.08
CA VAL A 429 -27.52 26.41 1.86
C VAL A 429 -28.44 27.44 2.51
N GLU A 430 -29.75 27.25 2.37
CA GLU A 430 -30.79 28.12 2.95
C GLU A 430 -31.81 27.25 3.69
N ASP A 431 -32.05 27.54 4.96
CA ASP A 431 -33.11 26.86 5.72
C ASP A 431 -34.49 27.50 5.48
N LYS A 432 -35.55 26.84 5.95
CA LYS A 432 -36.93 27.35 5.85
C LYS A 432 -37.18 28.69 6.57
N TRP A 433 -36.28 29.10 7.45
CA TRP A 433 -36.36 30.33 8.24
C TRP A 433 -35.53 31.48 7.64
N GLY A 434 -34.85 31.24 6.52
CA GLY A 434 -34.04 32.23 5.83
C GLY A 434 -32.60 32.33 6.34
N ASN A 435 -32.14 31.45 7.23
CA ASN A 435 -30.72 31.41 7.59
C ASN A 435 -29.90 30.84 6.42
N VAL A 436 -28.72 31.42 6.18
CA VAL A 436 -27.90 31.12 5.00
C VAL A 436 -26.45 30.81 5.34
N ILE A 437 -25.91 29.82 4.62
CA ILE A 437 -24.47 29.53 4.49
C ILE A 437 -24.08 29.68 3.01
N ASP A 438 -23.09 30.53 2.71
CA ASP A 438 -22.53 30.72 1.37
C ASP A 438 -21.15 30.12 1.24
N TYR A 439 -20.91 29.45 0.11
CA TYR A 439 -19.64 28.82 -0.26
C TYR A 439 -19.05 29.55 -1.47
N THR A 440 -17.79 29.94 -1.37
CA THR A 440 -17.06 30.68 -2.38
C THR A 440 -15.81 29.90 -2.77
N TYR A 441 -15.61 29.78 -4.08
CA TYR A 441 -14.50 29.05 -4.67
C TYR A 441 -13.59 30.01 -5.41
N THR A 442 -12.32 29.63 -5.54
CA THR A 442 -11.35 30.33 -6.37
C THR A 442 -10.90 29.41 -7.50
N LYS A 443 -10.68 30.01 -8.67
CA LYS A 443 -10.23 29.33 -9.88
C LYS A 443 -8.92 29.92 -10.35
N ASP A 444 -8.04 29.06 -10.84
CA ASP A 444 -6.82 29.46 -11.53
C ASP A 444 -6.76 28.75 -12.89
N THR A 445 -6.68 29.53 -13.96
CA THR A 445 -6.58 29.03 -15.34
C THR A 445 -5.29 29.47 -16.03
N GLN A 446 -4.43 30.21 -15.32
CA GLN A 446 -3.22 30.80 -15.89
C GLN A 446 -2.02 29.94 -15.51
N TYR A 447 -1.68 29.00 -16.38
CA TYR A 447 -0.49 28.16 -16.26
C TYR A 447 0.49 28.40 -17.41
N PRO A 448 1.80 28.36 -17.16
CA PRO A 448 2.82 28.51 -18.20
C PRO A 448 2.74 27.38 -19.24
N ALA A 449 3.35 27.61 -20.40
CA ALA A 449 3.43 26.63 -21.48
C ALA A 449 4.05 25.30 -21.00
N GLY A 450 3.50 24.18 -21.46
CA GLY A 450 3.90 22.83 -21.04
C GLY A 450 2.70 21.95 -20.65
N ILE A 451 2.94 20.90 -19.87
CA ILE A 451 1.88 19.91 -19.54
C ILE A 451 0.70 20.52 -18.78
N ARG A 452 0.89 21.65 -18.09
CA ARG A 452 -0.14 22.39 -17.33
C ARG A 452 -0.89 23.45 -18.15
N GLU A 453 -0.43 23.73 -19.36
CA GLU A 453 -1.05 24.74 -20.24
C GLU A 453 -2.54 24.43 -20.47
N ASN A 454 -3.38 25.47 -20.49
CA ASN A 454 -4.85 25.37 -20.60
C ASN A 454 -5.51 24.54 -19.49
N GLY A 455 -4.81 24.32 -18.38
CA GLY A 455 -5.37 23.67 -17.20
C GLY A 455 -6.19 24.62 -16.32
N THR A 456 -7.07 24.04 -15.51
CA THR A 456 -7.88 24.75 -14.53
C THR A 456 -7.70 24.11 -13.16
N ALA A 457 -7.34 24.90 -12.15
CA ALA A 457 -7.45 24.51 -10.74
C ALA A 457 -8.64 25.21 -10.11
N MET A 458 -9.33 24.53 -9.19
CA MET A 458 -10.46 25.09 -8.45
C MET A 458 -10.50 24.51 -7.04
N TRP A 459 -10.69 25.37 -6.04
CA TRP A 459 -10.76 24.98 -4.63
C TRP A 459 -11.75 25.86 -3.86
N LEU A 460 -12.26 25.35 -2.75
CA LEU A 460 -13.08 26.12 -1.81
C LEU A 460 -12.17 27.11 -1.09
N SER A 461 -12.44 28.41 -1.21
CA SER A 461 -11.59 29.46 -0.63
C SER A 461 -12.22 30.14 0.58
N LYS A 462 -13.56 30.23 0.64
CA LYS A 462 -14.26 30.90 1.74
C LYS A 462 -15.66 30.35 1.96
N ILE A 463 -16.06 30.17 3.21
CA ILE A 463 -17.46 29.94 3.62
C ILE A 463 -17.88 31.11 4.51
N THR A 464 -19.06 31.68 4.27
CA THR A 464 -19.66 32.70 5.14
C THR A 464 -20.98 32.17 5.68
N TYR A 465 -21.15 32.16 7.00
CA TYR A 465 -22.36 31.61 7.65
C TYR A 465 -22.90 32.58 8.70
N THR A 466 -24.11 32.32 9.19
CA THR A 466 -24.99 33.27 9.93
C THR A 466 -25.58 34.38 9.06
N GLY A 467 -25.60 34.17 7.74
CA GLY A 467 -26.31 35.05 6.80
C GLY A 467 -27.82 34.89 6.96
N PHE A 468 -28.58 35.85 6.44
CA PHE A 468 -30.03 35.84 6.55
C PHE A 468 -30.67 36.41 5.28
N VAL A 469 -31.73 35.77 4.78
CA VAL A 469 -32.54 36.21 3.66
C VAL A 469 -33.96 36.46 4.15
N ASP A 470 -34.45 37.67 3.92
CA ASP A 470 -35.83 38.06 4.20
C ASP A 470 -36.45 38.85 3.04
N GLN A 471 -37.57 39.52 3.29
CA GLN A 471 -38.24 40.37 2.31
C GLN A 471 -37.41 41.61 1.90
N ALA A 472 -36.48 42.06 2.74
CA ALA A 472 -35.56 43.17 2.45
C ALA A 472 -34.32 42.73 1.66
N GLY A 473 -34.05 41.42 1.59
CA GLY A 473 -33.02 40.81 0.75
C GLY A 473 -32.02 39.99 1.54
N TYR A 474 -30.84 39.78 0.95
CA TYR A 474 -29.77 39.00 1.56
C TYR A 474 -28.87 39.87 2.43
N THR A 475 -28.71 39.48 3.70
CA THR A 475 -27.75 40.02 4.64
C THR A 475 -26.58 39.03 4.81
N PRO A 476 -25.33 39.44 4.53
CA PRO A 476 -24.16 38.59 4.71
C PRO A 476 -23.96 38.11 6.14
N GLY A 477 -23.45 36.89 6.28
CA GLY A 477 -23.09 36.33 7.58
C GLY A 477 -21.85 36.99 8.19
N LYS A 478 -21.77 36.99 9.54
CA LYS A 478 -20.64 37.57 10.27
C LYS A 478 -19.46 36.62 10.45
N TYR A 479 -19.73 35.32 10.51
CA TYR A 479 -18.67 34.33 10.61
C TYR A 479 -18.17 33.94 9.24
N THR A 480 -16.84 33.83 9.12
CA THR A 480 -16.15 33.41 7.91
C THR A 480 -15.18 32.27 8.21
N VAL A 481 -15.14 31.26 7.35
CA VAL A 481 -14.09 30.24 7.30
C VAL A 481 -13.29 30.44 6.01
N GLU A 482 -11.99 30.72 6.11
CA GLU A 482 -11.10 30.96 4.97
C GLU A 482 -10.10 29.81 4.83
N PHE A 483 -9.96 29.28 3.62
CA PHE A 483 -9.03 28.20 3.29
C PHE A 483 -7.79 28.81 2.63
N VAL A 484 -6.69 28.86 3.38
CA VAL A 484 -5.42 29.43 2.93
C VAL A 484 -4.61 28.34 2.23
N THR A 485 -4.22 28.60 0.99
CA THR A 485 -3.48 27.64 0.18
C THR A 485 -2.17 28.19 -0.34
N SER A 486 -1.20 27.31 -0.58
CA SER A 486 0.06 27.60 -1.27
C SER A 486 0.20 26.76 -2.53
N LYS A 487 1.00 27.24 -3.51
CA LYS A 487 1.45 26.47 -4.68
C LYS A 487 2.72 25.68 -4.37
N GLY A 488 3.14 24.83 -5.31
CA GLY A 488 4.47 24.22 -5.29
C GLY A 488 4.53 22.92 -4.50
N ARG A 489 3.50 22.08 -4.62
CA ARG A 489 3.67 20.66 -4.34
C ARG A 489 4.52 20.02 -5.46
N VAL A 490 5.11 18.87 -5.19
CA VAL A 490 5.94 18.14 -6.19
C VAL A 490 5.10 17.06 -6.85
N ASP A 491 4.15 16.52 -6.09
CA ASP A 491 3.17 15.53 -6.48
C ASP A 491 1.89 16.14 -7.09
N ASP A 492 2.01 17.22 -7.86
CA ASP A 492 0.88 17.84 -8.55
C ASP A 492 0.21 16.83 -9.47
N ARG A 493 -1.13 16.83 -9.48
CA ARG A 493 -1.90 15.93 -10.33
C ARG A 493 -2.61 16.69 -11.43
N ILE A 494 -2.54 16.14 -12.64
CA ILE A 494 -3.34 16.59 -13.78
C ILE A 494 -4.33 15.48 -14.11
N SER A 495 -5.63 15.80 -14.08
CA SER A 495 -6.70 14.88 -14.45
C SER A 495 -7.42 15.38 -15.69
N MET A 496 -7.66 14.47 -16.64
CA MET A 496 -8.47 14.75 -17.85
C MET A 496 -9.80 13.99 -17.87
N ASN A 497 -10.14 13.30 -16.78
CA ASN A 497 -11.32 12.44 -16.69
C ASN A 497 -12.66 13.18 -16.80
N LYS A 498 -12.68 14.52 -16.73
CA LYS A 498 -13.88 15.35 -16.86
C LYS A 498 -14.00 16.03 -18.23
N GLY A 499 -13.12 15.73 -19.18
CA GLY A 499 -13.08 16.42 -20.48
C GLY A 499 -12.42 17.80 -20.43
N LEU A 500 -11.84 18.18 -19.30
CA LEU A 500 -10.97 19.33 -19.13
C LEU A 500 -9.69 18.91 -18.41
N LYS A 501 -8.62 19.67 -18.57
CA LYS A 501 -7.38 19.51 -17.82
C LYS A 501 -7.56 20.13 -16.42
N LEU A 502 -7.92 19.32 -15.43
CA LEU A 502 -8.05 19.73 -14.03
C LEU A 502 -6.69 19.58 -13.33
N ILE A 503 -6.23 20.64 -12.67
CA ILE A 503 -4.96 20.70 -11.97
C ILE A 503 -5.20 20.74 -10.46
N ASP A 504 -4.54 19.85 -9.74
CA ASP A 504 -4.41 19.87 -8.28
C ASP A 504 -2.94 20.18 -7.92
N ASP A 505 -2.63 21.47 -7.76
CA ASP A 505 -1.29 22.01 -7.47
C ASP A 505 -1.20 22.68 -6.09
N ARG A 506 -2.29 22.62 -5.29
CA ARG A 506 -2.41 23.38 -4.05
C ARG A 506 -2.12 22.53 -2.83
N LYS A 507 -1.61 23.19 -1.80
CA LYS A 507 -1.52 22.69 -0.43
C LYS A 507 -2.41 23.57 0.45
N LEU A 508 -3.31 22.98 1.23
CA LEU A 508 -4.07 23.67 2.25
C LEU A 508 -3.19 23.84 3.49
N THR A 509 -2.76 25.06 3.79
CA THR A 509 -1.88 25.34 4.93
C THR A 509 -2.67 25.69 6.17
N ASP A 510 -3.74 26.48 6.02
CA ASP A 510 -4.53 26.96 7.14
C ASP A 510 -6.04 26.95 6.83
N VAL A 511 -6.84 26.66 7.85
CA VAL A 511 -8.28 26.96 7.88
C VAL A 511 -8.50 28.00 8.97
N VAL A 512 -8.83 29.22 8.57
CA VAL A 512 -8.94 30.38 9.47
C VAL A 512 -10.41 30.72 9.70
N ILE A 513 -10.83 30.77 10.95
CA ILE A 513 -12.18 31.11 11.38
C ILE A 513 -12.17 32.53 11.93
N LYS A 514 -13.02 33.38 11.36
CA LYS A 514 -13.16 34.79 11.72
C LYS A 514 -14.58 35.13 12.14
N TYR A 515 -14.73 36.04 13.09
CA TYR A 515 -15.99 36.72 13.42
C TYR A 515 -15.83 38.21 13.17
N ASP A 516 -16.66 38.79 12.31
CA ASP A 516 -16.63 40.23 11.98
C ASP A 516 -15.21 40.72 11.59
N ASN A 517 -14.55 39.92 10.75
CA ASN A 517 -13.16 40.06 10.29
C ASN A 517 -12.04 39.90 11.34
N GLN A 518 -12.36 39.61 12.60
CA GLN A 518 -11.37 39.25 13.62
C GLN A 518 -11.16 37.73 13.66
N GLU A 519 -9.91 37.28 13.78
CA GLU A 519 -9.63 35.85 13.91
C GLU A 519 -10.14 35.35 15.27
N VAL A 520 -10.68 34.13 15.28
CA VAL A 520 -11.19 33.49 16.50
C VAL A 520 -10.48 32.16 16.71
N LYS A 521 -10.23 31.44 15.61
CA LYS A 521 -9.61 30.13 15.63
C LYS A 521 -8.90 29.88 14.31
N ARG A 522 -7.81 29.11 14.34
CA ARG A 522 -7.09 28.66 13.15
C ARG A 522 -6.66 27.21 13.28
N PHE A 523 -6.89 26.42 12.25
CA PHE A 523 -6.28 25.10 12.11
C PHE A 523 -5.11 25.20 11.14
N LYS A 524 -3.92 24.75 11.54
CA LYS A 524 -2.74 24.67 10.67
C LYS A 524 -2.45 23.22 10.32
N LEU A 525 -2.30 22.94 9.03
CA LEU A 525 -1.95 21.63 8.51
C LEU A 525 -0.43 21.61 8.24
N ASP A 526 0.28 20.69 8.89
CA ASP A 526 1.70 20.45 8.64
C ASP A 526 1.86 19.46 7.48
N LEU A 527 2.03 20.01 6.28
CA LEU A 527 2.20 19.24 5.05
C LEU A 527 3.69 19.11 4.71
N GLN A 528 4.19 17.88 4.74
CA GLN A 528 5.59 17.55 4.52
C GLN A 528 5.77 16.65 3.30
N ALA A 529 7.00 16.58 2.78
CA ALA A 529 7.36 15.55 1.81
C ALA A 529 7.34 14.17 2.48
N GLY A 530 6.62 13.24 1.88
CA GLY A 530 6.61 11.82 2.23
C GLY A 530 7.38 11.00 1.21
N TYR A 531 7.18 9.67 1.26
CA TYR A 531 7.77 8.74 0.32
C TYR A 531 7.35 9.06 -1.12
N PHE A 532 8.25 8.83 -2.08
CA PHE A 532 8.01 9.11 -3.52
C PHE A 532 7.62 10.57 -3.82
N ASN A 533 8.11 11.53 -3.02
CA ASN A 533 7.77 12.95 -3.07
C ASN A 533 6.26 13.26 -2.93
N LYS A 534 5.46 12.30 -2.42
CA LYS A 534 4.04 12.52 -2.12
C LYS A 534 3.93 13.48 -0.94
N THR A 535 3.06 14.47 -1.02
CA THR A 535 2.80 15.36 0.10
C THR A 535 1.97 14.60 1.14
N LYS A 536 2.48 14.43 2.36
CA LYS A 536 1.75 13.81 3.49
C LYS A 536 1.37 14.85 4.52
N LEU A 537 0.28 14.61 5.24
CA LEU A 537 -0.08 15.40 6.42
C LEU A 537 0.63 14.83 7.63
N ALA A 538 1.67 15.51 8.13
CA ALA A 538 2.43 15.10 9.30
C ALA A 538 1.73 15.50 10.61
N GLY A 539 0.90 16.53 10.58
CA GLY A 539 0.12 16.93 11.75
C GLY A 539 -0.92 18.00 11.47
N ILE A 540 -1.81 18.21 12.43
CA ILE A 540 -2.78 19.30 12.46
C ILE A 540 -2.80 19.94 13.84
N SER A 541 -2.69 21.27 13.90
CA SER A 541 -2.70 22.03 15.14
C SER A 541 -3.81 23.08 15.18
N GLU A 542 -4.47 23.22 16.33
CA GLU A 542 -5.47 24.25 16.58
C GLU A 542 -4.81 25.43 17.32
N TRP A 543 -5.09 26.64 16.86
CA TRP A 543 -4.54 27.90 17.38
C TRP A 543 -5.66 28.86 17.74
N HIS A 544 -5.50 29.54 18.86
CA HIS A 544 -6.46 30.50 19.42
C HIS A 544 -5.78 31.85 19.59
N GLU A 545 -6.54 32.93 19.54
CA GLU A 545 -6.02 34.27 19.80
C GLU A 545 -6.01 34.54 21.31
N GLY A 546 -4.81 34.60 21.90
CA GLY A 546 -4.56 34.82 23.33
C GLY A 546 -4.10 36.25 23.63
N ALA A 547 -3.85 36.53 24.91
CA ALA A 547 -3.45 37.87 25.37
C ALA A 547 -2.08 38.33 24.82
N THR A 548 -1.23 37.40 24.34
CA THR A 548 0.09 37.69 23.78
C THR A 548 0.19 37.47 22.26
N GLY A 549 -0.92 37.12 21.59
CA GLY A 549 -0.98 36.79 20.16
C GLY A 549 -1.57 35.40 19.90
N SER A 550 -1.33 34.83 18.71
CA SER A 550 -1.80 33.47 18.38
C SER A 550 -1.01 32.41 19.14
N GLU A 551 -1.69 31.65 19.99
CA GLU A 551 -1.12 30.58 20.82
C GLU A 551 -1.62 29.20 20.33
N LYS A 552 -0.73 28.19 20.30
CA LYS A 552 -1.08 26.81 19.91
C LYS A 552 -1.84 26.15 21.06
N PHE A 553 -3.06 25.69 20.79
CA PHE A 553 -3.93 25.06 21.78
C PHE A 553 -3.64 23.56 21.92
N TYR A 554 -3.66 22.80 20.83
CA TYR A 554 -3.19 21.40 20.78
C TYR A 554 -2.78 21.01 19.36
N GLU A 555 -2.21 19.82 19.24
CA GLU A 555 -1.74 19.24 17.97
C GLU A 555 -1.95 17.73 17.95
N HIS A 556 -2.28 17.21 16.77
CA HIS A 556 -2.24 15.79 16.44
C HIS A 556 -1.17 15.55 15.39
N THR A 557 -0.40 14.48 15.55
CA THR A 557 0.63 14.07 14.59
C THR A 557 0.26 12.75 13.93
N PHE A 558 0.66 12.56 12.68
CA PHE A 558 0.36 11.37 11.89
C PHE A 558 1.65 10.79 11.31
N ASP A 559 1.77 9.47 11.43
CA ASP A 559 2.83 8.68 10.79
C ASP A 559 2.25 7.72 9.75
N TYR A 560 3.08 7.38 8.76
CA TYR A 560 2.72 6.56 7.62
C TYR A 560 3.78 5.49 7.42
N TYR A 561 3.35 4.32 6.97
CA TYR A 561 4.26 3.25 6.59
C TYR A 561 4.97 3.56 5.26
N GLY A 562 6.29 3.35 5.19
CA GLY A 562 7.07 3.40 3.95
C GLY A 562 8.57 3.15 4.17
N SER A 563 9.32 2.83 3.11
CA SER A 563 10.79 2.69 3.14
C SER A 563 11.47 3.76 2.27
N ASN A 564 12.61 4.28 2.75
CA ASN A 564 13.45 5.22 2.00
C ASN A 564 14.41 4.51 1.02
N GLU A 565 14.24 3.20 0.81
CA GLU A 565 15.16 2.38 0.02
C GLU A 565 15.04 2.65 -1.48
N LEU A 566 13.93 3.27 -1.93
CA LEU A 566 13.68 3.63 -3.32
C LEU A 566 13.77 5.15 -3.49
N THR A 567 14.90 5.63 -4.03
CA THR A 567 15.08 7.04 -4.41
C THR A 567 14.94 7.16 -5.93
N TYR A 568 14.04 8.00 -6.42
CA TYR A 568 13.90 8.28 -7.86
C TYR A 568 14.58 9.60 -8.19
N THR A 569 15.54 9.57 -9.12
CA THR A 569 15.99 10.77 -9.83
C THR A 569 15.06 11.01 -11.02
N GLU A 570 14.69 12.28 -11.28
CA GLU A 570 13.94 12.69 -12.47
C GLU A 570 14.76 12.43 -13.74
N LYS A 571 14.77 11.19 -14.22
CA LYS A 571 15.37 10.83 -15.50
C LYS A 571 14.31 10.16 -16.36
N THR A 572 13.82 10.91 -17.34
CA THR A 572 12.88 10.39 -18.32
C THR A 572 13.66 9.64 -19.39
N ILE A 573 13.49 8.32 -19.45
CA ILE A 573 14.02 7.51 -20.56
C ILE A 573 13.12 7.75 -21.78
N ALA A 574 13.63 8.48 -22.75
CA ALA A 574 12.91 8.72 -24.01
C ALA A 574 13.00 7.48 -24.89
N ILE A 575 11.91 6.73 -24.99
CA ILE A 575 11.80 5.61 -25.92
C ILE A 575 11.09 6.14 -27.17
N ASP A 576 11.70 5.94 -28.34
CA ASP A 576 11.12 6.40 -29.60
C ASP A 576 9.86 5.61 -29.96
N HIS A 577 8.71 6.29 -29.99
CA HIS A 577 7.41 5.68 -30.29
C HIS A 577 7.17 5.47 -31.81
N ARG A 578 8.09 5.90 -32.69
CA ARG A 578 7.88 5.89 -34.16
C ARG A 578 7.64 4.49 -34.76
N ASN A 579 8.01 3.42 -34.03
CA ASN A 579 7.77 2.02 -34.43
C ASN A 579 6.88 1.25 -33.42
N ALA A 580 6.10 1.94 -32.57
CA ALA A 580 5.42 1.34 -31.42
C ALA A 580 4.18 0.49 -31.74
N ASP A 581 3.65 0.48 -32.98
CA ASP A 581 2.54 -0.42 -33.31
C ASP A 581 3.04 -1.83 -33.64
N ALA A 582 3.42 -2.58 -32.60
CA ALA A 582 3.77 -3.98 -32.68
C ALA A 582 2.52 -4.90 -32.80
N GLY A 583 1.44 -4.44 -33.42
CA GLY A 583 0.17 -5.17 -33.49
C GLY A 583 -0.59 -5.18 -32.17
N THR A 584 -0.49 -4.08 -31.41
CA THR A 584 -1.28 -3.89 -30.18
C THR A 584 -2.73 -3.57 -30.48
N ILE A 585 -3.00 -3.03 -31.68
CA ILE A 585 -4.33 -2.88 -32.24
C ILE A 585 -4.62 -4.10 -33.11
N PRO A 586 -5.63 -4.93 -32.79
CA PRO A 586 -5.97 -6.13 -33.55
C PRO A 586 -6.29 -5.81 -35.01
N ASP A 587 -5.87 -6.68 -35.93
CA ASP A 587 -6.09 -6.51 -37.38
C ASP A 587 -7.59 -6.48 -37.75
N GLU A 588 -8.45 -7.06 -36.92
CA GLU A 588 -9.91 -7.01 -37.08
C GLU A 588 -10.48 -5.59 -36.90
N MET A 589 -9.71 -4.68 -36.29
CA MET A 589 -10.08 -3.27 -36.09
C MET A 589 -9.58 -2.34 -37.22
N ASP A 590 -8.98 -2.87 -38.29
CA ASP A 590 -8.26 -2.13 -39.34
C ASP A 590 -9.15 -1.32 -40.33
N GLY A 591 -10.26 -0.78 -39.83
CA GLY A 591 -11.09 0.23 -40.47
C GLY A 591 -10.57 1.66 -40.26
N TRP A 592 -11.42 2.66 -40.53
CA TRP A 592 -11.05 4.08 -40.33
C TRP A 592 -10.71 4.40 -38.86
N LEU A 593 -11.38 3.73 -37.92
CA LEU A 593 -11.12 3.84 -36.48
C LEU A 593 -9.76 3.23 -36.11
N GLY A 594 -9.41 2.04 -36.59
CA GLY A 594 -8.07 1.46 -36.37
C GLY A 594 -6.97 2.38 -36.88
N ARG A 595 -7.09 2.90 -38.11
CA ARG A 595 -6.12 3.84 -38.69
C ARG A 595 -6.03 5.17 -37.93
N ALA A 596 -7.13 5.69 -37.42
CA ALA A 596 -7.13 6.90 -36.57
C ALA A 596 -6.49 6.64 -35.20
N MET A 597 -6.70 5.45 -34.61
CA MET A 597 -6.19 5.11 -33.27
C MET A 597 -4.68 4.77 -33.27
N ARG A 598 -4.18 4.09 -34.31
CA ARG A 598 -2.74 3.75 -34.48
C ARG A 598 -1.82 4.99 -34.41
N GLY A 599 -2.30 6.17 -34.83
CA GLY A 599 -1.55 7.43 -34.78
C GLY A 599 -1.80 8.31 -33.55
N THR A 600 -2.78 7.98 -32.69
CA THR A 600 -3.24 8.88 -31.62
C THR A 600 -2.95 8.35 -30.21
N ILE A 601 -2.81 7.03 -30.03
CA ILE A 601 -2.47 6.41 -28.74
C ILE A 601 -1.34 5.41 -28.96
N PRO A 602 -0.06 5.79 -28.73
CA PRO A 602 1.02 4.82 -28.77
C PRO A 602 0.88 3.84 -27.60
N PRO A 603 0.97 2.51 -27.82
CA PRO A 603 0.98 1.56 -26.72
C PRO A 603 2.23 1.75 -25.86
N SER A 604 2.15 1.35 -24.59
CA SER A 604 3.31 1.36 -23.71
C SER A 604 4.38 0.43 -24.26
N VAL A 605 5.60 0.96 -24.37
CA VAL A 605 6.82 0.23 -24.75
C VAL A 605 7.41 -0.58 -23.59
N LEU A 606 6.95 -0.33 -22.35
CA LEU A 606 7.39 -1.06 -21.15
C LEU A 606 6.58 -2.35 -20.94
N SER A 607 5.28 -2.28 -21.20
CA SER A 607 4.38 -3.44 -21.11
C SER A 607 3.11 -3.16 -21.90
N SER A 608 2.79 -4.03 -22.86
CA SER A 608 1.52 -3.97 -23.57
C SER A 608 1.09 -5.36 -24.04
N SER A 609 -0.22 -5.57 -24.13
CA SER A 609 -0.82 -6.82 -24.60
C SER A 609 -1.99 -6.55 -25.53
N SER A 610 -2.16 -7.38 -26.55
CA SER A 610 -3.35 -7.40 -27.40
C SER A 610 -4.27 -8.53 -26.95
N THR A 611 -5.53 -8.22 -26.64
CA THR A 611 -6.50 -9.24 -26.17
C THR A 611 -7.66 -9.33 -27.13
N VAL A 612 -7.88 -10.53 -27.66
CA VAL A 612 -9.04 -10.86 -28.49
C VAL A 612 -9.85 -11.93 -27.78
N GLY A 613 -11.16 -11.74 -27.72
CA GLY A 613 -12.02 -12.70 -27.04
C GLY A 613 -13.46 -12.58 -27.50
N TRP A 614 -14.22 -13.64 -27.26
CA TRP A 614 -15.65 -13.68 -27.52
C TRP A 614 -16.38 -14.05 -26.24
N LYS A 615 -17.57 -13.48 -26.05
CA LYS A 615 -18.50 -13.87 -24.99
C LYS A 615 -19.86 -14.15 -25.60
N GLY A 616 -20.35 -15.36 -25.40
CA GLY A 616 -21.66 -15.80 -25.87
C GLY A 616 -22.47 -16.36 -24.72
N GLY A 617 -23.72 -15.92 -24.58
CA GLY A 617 -24.60 -16.43 -23.55
C GLY A 617 -26.02 -16.63 -24.05
N ARG A 618 -26.73 -17.56 -23.39
CA ARG A 618 -28.14 -17.84 -23.63
C ARG A 618 -28.88 -17.73 -22.30
N ARG A 619 -29.95 -16.95 -22.29
CA ARG A 619 -30.90 -16.86 -21.17
C ARG A 619 -32.18 -17.57 -21.58
N TYR A 620 -32.64 -18.48 -20.72
CA TYR A 620 -33.92 -19.14 -20.82
C TYR A 620 -34.74 -18.68 -19.62
N GLY A 621 -35.85 -18.01 -19.86
CA GLY A 621 -36.75 -17.55 -18.81
C GLY A 621 -38.16 -18.07 -19.05
N VAL A 622 -38.86 -18.39 -17.96
CA VAL A 622 -40.28 -18.70 -17.98
C VAL A 622 -41.02 -17.56 -17.29
N GLY A 623 -41.98 -16.97 -18.03
CA GLY A 623 -42.87 -15.93 -17.52
C GLY A 623 -44.04 -16.54 -16.75
N TYR A 624 -44.36 -15.99 -15.57
CA TYR A 624 -45.52 -16.37 -14.76
C TYR A 624 -46.46 -15.17 -14.58
N ASP A 625 -47.66 -15.27 -15.15
CA ASP A 625 -48.72 -14.25 -15.02
C ASP A 625 -49.68 -14.64 -13.89
N SER A 626 -49.76 -13.81 -12.84
CA SER A 626 -50.63 -14.02 -11.68
C SER A 626 -52.05 -13.47 -11.85
N ASP A 627 -52.31 -12.64 -12.86
CA ASP A 627 -53.56 -11.85 -12.97
C ASP A 627 -54.66 -12.58 -13.78
N TYR A 628 -54.35 -13.73 -14.39
CA TYR A 628 -55.27 -14.49 -15.27
C TYR A 628 -55.36 -16.01 -15.01
N SER A 629 -55.41 -16.45 -13.74
CA SER A 629 -55.49 -17.88 -13.38
C SER A 629 -56.85 -18.57 -13.62
N THR A 630 -57.78 -17.98 -14.38
CA THR A 630 -59.14 -18.52 -14.57
C THR A 630 -59.41 -19.19 -15.91
N ILE A 631 -58.42 -19.33 -16.81
CA ILE A 631 -58.62 -19.96 -18.13
C ILE A 631 -57.83 -21.28 -18.25
N PRO A 632 -58.46 -22.48 -18.35
CA PRO A 632 -57.77 -23.75 -18.10
C PRO A 632 -56.92 -24.32 -19.25
N PHE A 633 -56.78 -23.65 -20.40
CA PHE A 633 -56.22 -24.31 -21.60
C PHE A 633 -55.29 -23.49 -22.51
N ALA A 634 -54.77 -22.35 -22.06
CA ALA A 634 -53.70 -21.64 -22.78
C ALA A 634 -52.81 -20.83 -21.82
N PRO A 635 -51.61 -21.30 -21.44
CA PRO A 635 -50.67 -20.48 -20.71
C PRO A 635 -50.21 -19.34 -21.63
N LYS A 636 -50.55 -18.10 -21.28
CA LYS A 636 -49.94 -16.92 -21.91
C LYS A 636 -48.70 -16.55 -21.09
N PHE A 637 -47.55 -16.53 -21.75
CA PHE A 637 -46.29 -16.13 -21.15
C PHE A 637 -46.24 -14.60 -21.09
N ASP A 638 -46.09 -14.04 -19.89
CA ASP A 638 -45.85 -12.61 -19.68
C ASP A 638 -44.36 -12.36 -19.44
N ASN A 639 -43.82 -11.31 -20.06
CA ASN A 639 -42.43 -10.89 -19.91
C ASN A 639 -42.19 -10.05 -18.64
N LEU A 640 -43.25 -9.69 -17.90
CA LEU A 640 -43.17 -8.80 -16.74
C LEU A 640 -42.76 -9.49 -15.43
N ASN A 641 -42.93 -10.81 -15.33
CA ASN A 641 -42.52 -11.63 -14.17
C ASN A 641 -41.83 -12.90 -14.66
N THR A 642 -40.50 -12.85 -14.80
CA THR A 642 -39.72 -13.96 -15.38
C THR A 642 -38.77 -14.55 -14.36
N LEU A 643 -38.82 -15.88 -14.22
CA LEU A 643 -37.72 -16.63 -13.61
C LEU A 643 -36.79 -17.09 -14.73
N GLY A 644 -35.59 -16.53 -14.73
CA GLY A 644 -34.53 -16.73 -15.71
C GLY A 644 -33.40 -17.60 -15.21
N TYR A 645 -32.91 -18.44 -16.10
CA TYR A 645 -31.60 -19.09 -16.03
C TYR A 645 -30.77 -18.58 -17.20
N GLN A 646 -29.62 -17.99 -16.93
CA GLN A 646 -28.68 -17.53 -17.95
C GLN A 646 -27.35 -18.26 -17.81
N TYR A 647 -26.93 -18.89 -18.90
CA TYR A 647 -25.59 -19.43 -19.04
C TYR A 647 -24.81 -18.59 -20.03
N SER A 648 -23.65 -18.09 -19.64
CA SER A 648 -22.75 -17.39 -20.55
C SER A 648 -21.34 -17.95 -20.45
N ARG A 649 -20.69 -18.08 -21.60
CA ARG A 649 -19.31 -18.52 -21.75
C ARG A 649 -18.52 -17.42 -22.44
N GLY A 650 -17.34 -17.14 -21.94
CA GLY A 650 -16.37 -16.28 -22.63
C GLY A 650 -15.02 -16.97 -22.72
N ASP A 651 -14.34 -16.77 -23.84
CA ASP A 651 -12.98 -17.24 -24.08
C ASP A 651 -12.17 -16.06 -24.64
N ASN A 652 -11.02 -15.79 -24.03
CA ASN A 652 -10.12 -14.68 -24.33
C ASN A 652 -8.70 -15.21 -24.54
N LEU A 653 -8.01 -14.67 -25.54
CA LEU A 653 -6.58 -14.85 -25.78
C LEU A 653 -5.90 -13.49 -25.68
N SER A 654 -4.97 -13.35 -24.75
CA SER A 654 -4.15 -12.16 -24.56
C SER A 654 -2.72 -12.45 -25.01
N ILE A 655 -2.18 -11.73 -25.97
CA ILE A 655 -0.81 -11.86 -26.46
C ILE A 655 0.00 -10.68 -25.93
N THR A 656 1.07 -10.95 -25.19
CA THR A 656 2.04 -9.94 -24.76
C THR A 656 2.78 -9.43 -26.00
N LYS A 657 2.71 -8.12 -26.23
CA LYS A 657 3.34 -7.45 -27.38
C LYS A 657 4.64 -6.79 -26.99
N HIS A 658 4.68 -6.10 -25.84
CA HIS A 658 5.90 -5.54 -25.26
C HIS A 658 6.06 -5.99 -23.81
N GLN A 659 7.29 -6.21 -23.37
CA GLN A 659 7.65 -6.41 -21.97
C GLN A 659 9.12 -6.06 -21.75
N MET A 660 9.48 -5.72 -20.51
CA MET A 660 10.86 -5.38 -20.13
C MET A 660 11.43 -6.47 -19.23
N LEU A 661 12.45 -7.19 -19.72
CA LEU A 661 13.08 -8.34 -19.08
C LEU A 661 14.54 -8.41 -19.56
N ASP A 662 15.48 -8.75 -18.69
CA ASP A 662 16.86 -9.07 -19.08
C ASP A 662 16.87 -10.46 -19.75
N VAL A 663 16.87 -10.51 -21.09
CA VAL A 663 16.81 -11.78 -21.83
C VAL A 663 18.19 -12.32 -22.20
N ASN A 664 19.20 -11.46 -22.22
CA ASN A 664 20.57 -11.80 -22.62
C ASN A 664 21.51 -12.05 -21.42
N GLY A 665 21.06 -11.79 -20.19
CA GLY A 665 21.78 -12.06 -18.96
C GLY A 665 22.85 -11.03 -18.61
N ASP A 666 22.81 -9.84 -19.20
CA ASP A 666 23.81 -8.78 -18.97
C ASP A 666 23.56 -7.97 -17.67
N GLY A 667 22.44 -8.23 -16.99
CA GLY A 667 22.04 -7.56 -15.76
C GLY A 667 21.33 -6.22 -15.97
N ILE A 668 21.05 -5.85 -17.22
CA ILE A 668 20.28 -4.67 -17.61
C ILE A 668 18.99 -5.14 -18.30
N PRO A 669 17.81 -4.59 -17.96
CA PRO A 669 16.60 -5.05 -18.60
C PRO A 669 16.51 -4.63 -20.07
N ASP A 670 16.11 -5.57 -20.92
CA ASP A 670 15.88 -5.38 -22.35
C ASP A 670 14.40 -5.13 -22.67
N ILE A 671 14.11 -4.52 -23.82
CA ILE A 671 12.72 -4.44 -24.33
C ILE A 671 12.49 -5.59 -25.30
N VAL A 672 11.63 -6.53 -24.93
CA VAL A 672 11.18 -7.64 -25.77
C VAL A 672 9.90 -7.25 -26.50
N MET A 673 9.87 -7.48 -27.81
CA MET A 673 8.76 -7.08 -28.68
C MET A 673 8.34 -8.22 -29.61
N GLU A 674 7.03 -8.40 -29.76
CA GLU A 674 6.43 -9.21 -30.81
C GLU A 674 5.66 -8.29 -31.78
N PHE A 675 6.10 -8.21 -33.03
CA PHE A 675 5.45 -7.42 -34.07
C PHE A 675 4.17 -8.06 -34.60
N ALA A 676 3.35 -7.29 -35.33
CA ALA A 676 2.14 -7.78 -35.99
C ALA A 676 2.43 -8.95 -36.95
N THR A 677 3.61 -8.97 -37.57
CA THR A 677 4.08 -10.07 -38.44
C THR A 677 4.34 -11.38 -37.71
N GLY A 678 4.31 -11.39 -36.37
CA GLY A 678 4.71 -12.53 -35.53
C GLY A 678 6.22 -12.60 -35.25
N THR A 679 7.01 -11.75 -35.90
CA THR A 679 8.46 -11.62 -35.66
C THR A 679 8.72 -11.12 -34.25
N LYS A 680 9.72 -11.71 -33.58
CA LYS A 680 10.11 -11.32 -32.22
C LYS A 680 11.53 -10.76 -32.25
N MET A 681 11.72 -9.69 -31.51
CA MET A 681 13.01 -9.03 -31.36
C MET A 681 13.13 -8.54 -29.93
N TYR A 682 14.35 -8.41 -29.44
CA TYR A 682 14.64 -7.62 -28.24
C TYR A 682 15.53 -6.45 -28.60
N ARG A 683 15.52 -5.41 -27.77
CA ARG A 683 16.50 -4.33 -27.83
C ARG A 683 17.29 -4.35 -26.54
N PRO A 684 18.61 -4.59 -26.61
CA PRO A 684 19.43 -4.70 -25.41
C PRO A 684 19.43 -3.38 -24.64
N GLY A 685 19.37 -3.45 -23.31
CA GLY A 685 19.52 -2.28 -22.45
C GLY A 685 20.96 -1.78 -22.45
N ILE A 686 21.17 -0.46 -22.61
CA ILE A 686 22.52 0.11 -22.70
C ILE A 686 22.61 1.40 -21.88
N ILE A 687 23.75 1.67 -21.23
CA ILE A 687 23.93 2.91 -20.45
C ILE A 687 24.76 3.92 -21.24
N LEU A 688 24.15 5.01 -21.71
CA LEU A 688 24.84 6.19 -22.22
C LEU A 688 25.47 6.97 -21.05
N GLY A 689 26.74 7.35 -21.21
CA GLY A 689 27.49 8.07 -20.17
C GLY A 689 27.56 7.29 -18.85
N THR A 690 27.22 7.94 -17.72
CA THR A 690 27.31 7.36 -16.37
C THR A 690 25.98 6.86 -15.79
N SER A 691 24.84 7.12 -16.43
CA SER A 691 23.53 6.79 -15.85
C SER A 691 22.32 6.85 -16.81
N ASP A 692 22.47 7.13 -18.10
CA ASP A 692 21.33 7.20 -19.04
C ASP A 692 21.01 5.83 -19.63
N LEU A 693 19.96 5.15 -19.16
CA LEU A 693 19.48 3.95 -19.83
C LEU A 693 18.87 4.30 -21.20
N THR A 694 19.38 3.68 -22.24
CA THR A 694 18.90 3.67 -23.62
C THR A 694 18.78 2.23 -24.10
N PHE A 695 18.34 2.03 -25.33
CA PHE A 695 18.16 0.70 -25.92
C PHE A 695 18.84 0.60 -27.27
N GLY A 696 19.55 -0.51 -27.49
CA GLY A 696 20.28 -0.81 -28.71
C GLY A 696 19.38 -1.11 -29.92
N GLU A 697 20.02 -1.60 -30.98
CA GLU A 697 19.35 -2.02 -32.21
C GLU A 697 18.46 -3.25 -32.00
N PHE A 698 17.54 -3.46 -32.93
CA PHE A 698 16.64 -4.61 -32.90
C PHE A 698 17.41 -5.91 -33.15
N THR A 699 17.46 -6.76 -32.13
CA THR A 699 18.14 -8.06 -32.17
C THR A 699 17.12 -9.19 -32.27
N PRO A 700 17.24 -10.12 -33.23
CA PRO A 700 16.24 -11.17 -33.43
C PRO A 700 16.11 -12.14 -32.26
N ILE A 701 14.87 -12.53 -31.96
CA ILE A 701 14.55 -13.71 -31.14
C ILE A 701 14.07 -14.82 -32.09
N LYS A 702 14.83 -15.90 -32.20
CA LYS A 702 14.53 -17.04 -33.08
C LYS A 702 13.55 -18.01 -32.40
N TYR A 703 12.30 -17.56 -32.25
CA TYR A 703 11.21 -18.36 -31.70
C TYR A 703 9.88 -18.09 -32.41
N ASN A 704 9.12 -19.15 -32.73
CA ASN A 704 7.89 -19.01 -33.51
C ASN A 704 6.62 -18.80 -32.65
N GLY A 705 6.64 -19.19 -31.37
CA GLY A 705 5.44 -19.18 -30.52
C GLY A 705 5.18 -17.83 -29.85
N SER A 706 3.97 -17.30 -29.89
CA SER A 706 3.63 -16.06 -29.17
C SER A 706 3.54 -16.26 -27.66
N PHE A 707 4.00 -15.27 -26.90
CA PHE A 707 3.83 -15.17 -25.45
C PHE A 707 2.40 -14.76 -25.15
N ALA A 708 1.58 -15.72 -24.74
CA ALA A 708 0.15 -15.53 -24.68
C ALA A 708 -0.47 -16.16 -23.43
N THR A 709 -1.59 -15.61 -22.97
CA THR A 709 -2.42 -16.11 -21.88
C THR A 709 -3.82 -16.40 -22.39
N HIS A 710 -4.32 -17.59 -22.10
CA HIS A 710 -5.69 -17.98 -22.44
C HIS A 710 -6.57 -17.95 -21.19
N SER A 711 -7.68 -17.23 -21.25
CA SER A 711 -8.65 -17.12 -20.17
C SER A 711 -10.03 -17.58 -20.64
N SER A 712 -10.64 -18.48 -19.89
CA SER A 712 -12.02 -18.93 -20.11
C SER A 712 -12.88 -18.59 -18.90
N SER A 713 -14.15 -18.26 -19.13
CA SER A 713 -15.11 -17.97 -18.06
C SER A 713 -16.45 -18.61 -18.37
N ASN A 714 -17.05 -19.21 -17.35
CA ASN A 714 -18.43 -19.68 -17.39
C ASN A 714 -19.17 -18.99 -16.25
N GLN A 715 -20.25 -18.31 -16.60
CA GLN A 715 -21.12 -17.63 -15.66
C GLN A 715 -22.51 -18.21 -15.76
N LEU A 716 -23.01 -18.68 -14.62
CA LEU A 716 -24.38 -19.10 -14.42
C LEU A 716 -25.10 -18.05 -13.57
N THR A 717 -26.14 -17.43 -14.12
CA THR A 717 -27.03 -16.53 -13.38
C THR A 717 -28.40 -17.17 -13.23
N LEU A 718 -28.89 -17.26 -12.00
CA LEU A 718 -30.30 -17.48 -11.69
C LEU A 718 -30.88 -16.15 -11.29
N ASP A 719 -31.90 -15.69 -12.01
CA ASP A 719 -32.47 -14.37 -11.81
C ASP A 719 -33.99 -14.41 -11.83
N TRP A 720 -34.61 -13.59 -10.99
CA TRP A 720 -36.01 -13.28 -11.02
C TRP A 720 -36.16 -11.80 -11.37
N THR A 721 -36.90 -11.53 -12.44
CA THR A 721 -37.19 -10.18 -12.93
C THR A 721 -38.70 -9.95 -12.80
N GLY A 722 -39.11 -9.15 -11.82
CA GLY A 722 -40.48 -8.65 -11.68
C GLY A 722 -40.61 -7.21 -12.17
N LYS A 723 -41.86 -6.74 -12.25
CA LYS A 723 -42.23 -5.41 -12.80
C LYS A 723 -41.53 -4.21 -12.15
N VAL A 724 -41.15 -4.32 -10.88
CA VAL A 724 -40.51 -3.25 -10.08
C VAL A 724 -39.30 -3.73 -9.29
N ASP A 725 -38.90 -4.99 -9.45
CA ASP A 725 -37.91 -5.61 -8.57
C ASP A 725 -37.09 -6.69 -9.29
N PHE A 726 -35.79 -6.74 -9.00
CA PHE A 726 -34.85 -7.71 -9.59
C PHE A 726 -34.06 -8.39 -8.47
N ARG A 727 -33.98 -9.72 -8.52
CA ARG A 727 -33.20 -10.53 -7.59
C ARG A 727 -32.42 -11.54 -8.42
N GLY A 728 -31.11 -11.59 -8.27
CA GLY A 728 -30.29 -12.53 -9.02
C GLY A 728 -29.06 -12.97 -8.24
N ILE A 729 -28.69 -14.23 -8.44
CA ILE A 729 -27.44 -14.79 -7.95
C ILE A 729 -26.66 -15.25 -9.18
N SER A 730 -25.44 -14.74 -9.31
CA SER A 730 -24.51 -15.15 -10.36
C SER A 730 -23.35 -15.93 -9.74
N LEU A 731 -23.10 -17.11 -10.26
CA LEU A 731 -21.92 -17.92 -10.00
C LEU A 731 -21.02 -17.83 -11.21
N THR A 732 -19.85 -17.24 -11.04
CA THR A 732 -18.85 -17.11 -12.10
C THR A 732 -17.65 -17.97 -11.74
N ASN A 733 -17.25 -18.84 -12.66
CA ASN A 733 -15.98 -19.55 -12.60
C ASN A 733 -15.14 -19.12 -13.80
N SER A 734 -13.94 -18.61 -13.54
CA SER A 734 -12.98 -18.20 -14.55
C SER A 734 -11.64 -18.90 -14.33
N HIS A 735 -11.04 -19.38 -15.41
CA HIS A 735 -9.72 -20.00 -15.40
C HIS A 735 -8.84 -19.28 -16.41
N SER A 736 -7.64 -18.87 -15.99
CA SER A 736 -6.65 -18.22 -16.83
C SER A 736 -5.32 -18.93 -16.68
N ALA A 737 -4.68 -19.25 -17.80
CA ALA A 737 -3.39 -19.92 -17.82
C ALA A 737 -2.51 -19.35 -18.94
N PRO A 738 -1.21 -19.09 -18.69
CA PRO A 738 -0.26 -18.79 -19.74
C PRO A 738 -0.14 -19.99 -20.68
N LEU A 739 0.02 -19.71 -21.97
CA LEU A 739 0.45 -20.71 -22.95
C LEU A 739 1.98 -20.78 -23.00
N ARG A 740 2.64 -19.63 -22.81
CA ARG A 740 4.09 -19.49 -22.83
C ARG A 740 4.55 -18.35 -21.91
N SER A 741 5.67 -18.54 -21.23
CA SER A 741 6.32 -17.54 -20.38
C SER A 741 7.84 -17.68 -20.48
N PHE A 742 8.54 -16.64 -20.05
CA PHE A 742 9.99 -16.71 -19.84
C PHE A 742 10.29 -17.15 -18.40
N ALA A 743 11.33 -17.96 -18.23
CA ALA A 743 11.92 -18.32 -16.93
C ALA A 743 13.36 -18.76 -17.15
N ASP A 744 14.29 -18.43 -16.25
CA ASP A 744 15.64 -19.03 -16.27
C ASP A 744 15.56 -20.41 -15.58
N TYR A 745 15.29 -21.46 -16.36
CA TYR A 745 15.02 -22.81 -15.84
C TYR A 745 16.27 -23.46 -15.27
N ASN A 746 17.42 -23.31 -15.94
CA ASN A 746 18.70 -23.95 -15.59
C ASN A 746 19.67 -23.02 -14.84
N SER A 747 19.27 -21.79 -14.53
CA SER A 747 20.04 -20.79 -13.80
C SER A 747 21.36 -20.41 -14.51
N ASP A 748 21.35 -20.35 -15.84
CA ASP A 748 22.52 -19.99 -16.64
C ASP A 748 22.63 -18.50 -16.97
N GLY A 749 21.60 -17.72 -16.61
CA GLY A 749 21.53 -16.28 -16.81
C GLY A 749 20.84 -15.85 -18.11
N VAL A 750 20.55 -16.77 -19.03
CA VAL A 750 19.77 -16.49 -20.24
C VAL A 750 18.33 -16.99 -20.02
N LEU A 751 17.33 -16.18 -20.38
CA LEU A 751 15.95 -16.59 -20.16
C LEU A 751 15.53 -17.72 -21.12
N ASP A 752 14.94 -18.78 -20.57
CA ASP A 752 14.33 -19.90 -21.29
C ASP A 752 12.85 -19.64 -21.57
N VAL A 753 12.26 -20.40 -22.50
CA VAL A 753 10.80 -20.40 -22.73
C VAL A 753 10.16 -21.65 -22.14
N LEU A 754 9.20 -21.44 -21.25
CA LEU A 754 8.27 -22.47 -20.81
C LEU A 754 7.07 -22.50 -21.77
N GLU A 755 6.70 -23.69 -22.24
CA GLU A 755 5.58 -23.90 -23.18
C GLU A 755 4.60 -24.94 -22.63
N GLN A 756 3.33 -24.54 -22.50
CA GLN A 756 2.26 -25.43 -22.04
C GLN A 756 1.92 -26.46 -23.12
N GLY A 757 2.36 -27.71 -22.93
CA GLY A 757 2.03 -28.84 -23.79
C GLY A 757 0.78 -29.62 -23.34
N PHE A 758 0.45 -30.70 -24.06
CA PHE A 758 -0.62 -31.63 -23.67
C PHE A 758 -0.22 -32.42 -22.41
N GLY A 759 -0.53 -31.85 -21.23
CA GLY A 759 -0.38 -32.48 -19.93
C GLY A 759 0.99 -32.36 -19.26
N LYS A 760 1.98 -31.72 -19.89
CA LYS A 760 3.31 -31.41 -19.32
C LYS A 760 3.82 -30.07 -19.87
N VAL A 761 4.51 -29.27 -19.04
CA VAL A 761 5.27 -28.10 -19.48
C VAL A 761 6.55 -28.55 -20.20
N GLN A 762 6.80 -28.00 -21.38
CA GLN A 762 8.05 -28.17 -22.13
C GLN A 762 8.95 -26.97 -21.89
N VAL A 763 10.25 -27.20 -21.74
CA VAL A 763 11.26 -26.15 -21.59
C VAL A 763 12.01 -26.03 -22.92
N ARG A 764 12.19 -24.80 -23.40
CA ARG A 764 13.05 -24.46 -24.52
C ARG A 764 14.18 -23.60 -23.99
N PHE A 765 15.39 -24.12 -24.04
CA PHE A 765 16.54 -23.50 -23.43
C PHE A 765 17.09 -22.35 -24.27
N GLY A 766 17.29 -21.19 -23.66
CA GLY A 766 17.82 -19.98 -24.26
C GLY A 766 19.33 -20.08 -24.49
N ARG A 767 19.80 -19.52 -25.61
CA ARG A 767 21.22 -19.37 -25.91
C ARG A 767 21.45 -18.13 -26.76
N ILE A 768 22.46 -17.35 -26.43
CA ILE A 768 22.95 -16.26 -27.28
C ILE A 768 23.88 -16.84 -28.36
N GLY A 769 23.57 -16.57 -29.63
CA GLY A 769 24.42 -16.92 -30.77
C GLY A 769 25.63 -15.99 -30.89
N ASP A 770 26.62 -16.37 -31.70
CA ASP A 770 27.82 -15.56 -31.95
C ASP A 770 27.49 -14.22 -32.64
N ASP A 771 26.33 -14.13 -33.27
CA ASP A 771 25.75 -12.93 -33.88
C ASP A 771 24.88 -12.08 -32.91
N GLY A 772 24.81 -12.48 -31.64
CA GLY A 772 23.98 -11.85 -30.62
C GLY A 772 22.50 -12.23 -30.65
N ALA A 773 22.03 -13.07 -31.59
CA ALA A 773 20.63 -13.47 -31.65
C ALA A 773 20.26 -14.42 -30.49
N LEU A 774 19.03 -14.31 -29.98
CA LEU A 774 18.53 -15.23 -28.95
C LEU A 774 17.87 -16.45 -29.60
N HIS A 775 18.44 -17.63 -29.36
CA HIS A 775 17.98 -18.92 -29.86
C HIS A 775 17.33 -19.75 -28.75
N PHE A 776 16.42 -20.64 -29.15
CA PHE A 776 15.73 -21.55 -28.24
C PHE A 776 15.82 -22.99 -28.71
N GLU A 777 16.37 -23.86 -27.88
CA GLU A 777 16.60 -25.27 -28.20
C GLU A 777 15.84 -26.21 -27.27
N SER A 778 15.53 -27.43 -27.73
CA SER A 778 14.90 -28.43 -26.86
C SER A 778 15.86 -29.12 -25.90
N SER A 779 17.17 -28.93 -26.11
CA SER A 779 18.24 -29.47 -25.27
C SER A 779 19.08 -28.31 -24.75
N SER A 780 19.42 -28.36 -23.47
CA SER A 780 20.36 -27.45 -22.83
C SER A 780 21.83 -27.84 -23.07
N GLU A 781 22.11 -28.89 -23.86
CA GLU A 781 23.49 -29.34 -24.16
C GLU A 781 24.41 -28.22 -24.64
N ASN A 782 23.84 -27.27 -25.36
CA ASN A 782 24.53 -26.13 -25.95
C ASN A 782 24.46 -24.87 -25.09
N THR A 783 23.82 -24.95 -23.93
CA THR A 783 23.76 -23.90 -22.91
C THR A 783 24.83 -24.11 -21.85
N LEU A 784 25.04 -23.12 -20.99
CA LEU A 784 26.18 -23.12 -20.08
C LEU A 784 25.94 -24.03 -18.88
N ASN A 785 24.69 -24.15 -18.44
CA ASN A 785 24.28 -25.15 -17.46
C ASN A 785 23.46 -26.25 -18.16
N PRO A 786 24.11 -27.24 -18.79
CA PRO A 786 23.41 -28.29 -19.49
C PRO A 786 22.64 -29.20 -18.51
N VAL A 787 21.33 -29.26 -18.70
CA VAL A 787 20.42 -30.27 -18.17
C VAL A 787 20.29 -31.44 -19.17
N LEU A 788 21.20 -32.41 -19.10
CA LEU A 788 21.11 -33.62 -19.96
C LEU A 788 19.91 -34.50 -19.54
N LYS A 789 18.77 -34.37 -20.23
CA LYS A 789 17.54 -35.11 -19.91
C LYS A 789 17.51 -36.49 -20.60
N GLY A 790 18.09 -37.50 -19.94
CA GLY A 790 18.04 -38.92 -20.34
C GLY A 790 16.97 -39.77 -19.63
N GLN A 791 16.11 -39.17 -18.79
CA GLN A 791 15.00 -39.82 -18.09
C GLN A 791 13.82 -38.84 -17.99
N GLU A 792 12.56 -39.33 -18.03
CA GLU A 792 11.36 -38.49 -17.92
C GLU A 792 11.41 -37.59 -16.67
N VAL A 793 10.98 -36.33 -16.84
CA VAL A 793 10.75 -35.41 -15.71
C VAL A 793 9.71 -36.05 -14.79
N SER A 794 10.12 -36.52 -13.61
CA SER A 794 9.24 -37.23 -12.66
C SER A 794 8.10 -36.35 -12.10
N SER A 795 8.16 -35.05 -12.33
CA SER A 795 7.10 -34.08 -12.01
C SER A 795 7.34 -32.77 -12.78
N ALA A 796 7.10 -32.76 -14.09
CA ALA A 796 6.90 -31.47 -14.77
C ALA A 796 5.58 -30.90 -14.21
N PRO A 797 5.52 -29.62 -13.80
CA PRO A 797 4.28 -29.04 -13.33
C PRO A 797 3.25 -29.13 -14.45
N SER A 798 2.01 -29.35 -14.05
CA SER A 798 0.87 -29.35 -14.97
C SER A 798 0.53 -27.94 -15.48
N ASP A 799 1.08 -26.92 -14.82
CA ASP A 799 0.75 -25.51 -14.97
C ASP A 799 2.04 -24.68 -14.99
N ILE A 800 2.23 -23.94 -16.07
CA ILE A 800 3.33 -23.00 -16.29
C ILE A 800 3.40 -21.86 -15.24
N ASN A 801 2.30 -21.55 -14.54
CA ASN A 801 2.31 -20.57 -13.44
C ASN A 801 3.11 -21.04 -12.22
N LYS A 802 3.40 -22.33 -12.15
CA LYS A 802 4.22 -22.94 -11.12
C LYS A 802 5.59 -23.17 -11.72
N GLU A 803 6.38 -22.11 -11.80
CA GLU A 803 7.67 -22.09 -12.48
C GLU A 803 8.52 -23.29 -12.04
N PRO A 804 8.65 -24.34 -12.87
CA PRO A 804 9.51 -25.44 -12.51
C PRO A 804 10.93 -24.95 -12.71
N ILE A 805 11.64 -24.65 -11.63
CA ILE A 805 13.05 -24.32 -11.75
C ILE A 805 13.85 -25.59 -11.46
N GLU A 806 14.89 -25.81 -12.24
CA GLU A 806 15.87 -26.85 -11.95
C GLU A 806 17.26 -26.25 -11.94
N ILE A 807 17.73 -25.86 -10.76
CA ILE A 807 19.09 -25.33 -10.63
C ILE A 807 20.06 -26.48 -10.89
N VAL A 808 20.86 -26.33 -11.96
CA VAL A 808 21.90 -27.27 -12.32
C VAL A 808 23.25 -26.58 -12.21
N ARG A 809 24.13 -27.18 -11.42
CA ARG A 809 25.55 -26.80 -11.36
C ARG A 809 26.38 -27.98 -11.81
N TYR A 810 27.44 -27.73 -12.55
CA TYR A 810 28.29 -28.81 -13.06
C TYR A 810 29.76 -28.67 -12.62
N TRP A 811 30.41 -29.81 -12.45
CA TRP A 811 31.83 -29.97 -12.18
C TRP A 811 32.45 -30.76 -13.32
N LYS A 812 33.52 -30.24 -13.93
CA LYS A 812 34.24 -30.89 -15.03
C LYS A 812 35.52 -31.54 -14.50
N ALA A 813 35.74 -32.80 -14.83
CA ALA A 813 36.88 -33.57 -14.35
C ALA A 813 38.21 -33.01 -14.91
N PRO A 814 39.14 -32.54 -14.05
CA PRO A 814 40.41 -31.97 -14.49
C PRO A 814 41.41 -33.00 -15.02
N LYS A 815 41.24 -34.28 -14.64
CA LYS A 815 42.07 -35.42 -15.09
C LYS A 815 41.31 -36.74 -14.95
N ASP A 816 41.86 -37.79 -15.55
CA ASP A 816 41.41 -39.16 -15.34
C ASP A 816 41.59 -39.59 -13.87
N GLY A 817 40.64 -40.36 -13.35
CA GLY A 817 40.75 -40.97 -12.03
C GLY A 817 39.43 -41.42 -11.44
N THR A 818 39.40 -41.55 -10.12
CA THR A 818 38.21 -41.98 -9.39
C THR A 818 37.89 -40.97 -8.29
N VAL A 819 36.65 -40.46 -8.28
CA VAL A 819 36.16 -39.45 -7.34
C VAL A 819 35.09 -40.00 -6.40
N SER A 820 34.94 -39.32 -5.26
CA SER A 820 33.86 -39.50 -4.30
C SER A 820 33.14 -38.18 -4.13
N ILE A 821 31.83 -38.26 -3.93
CA ILE A 821 30.94 -37.13 -3.70
C ILE A 821 30.48 -37.21 -2.24
N SER A 822 30.41 -36.07 -1.57
CA SER A 822 29.88 -35.94 -0.22
C SER A 822 29.18 -34.59 -0.04
N GLY A 823 28.18 -34.47 0.83
CA GLY A 823 27.55 -33.18 1.12
C GLY A 823 26.12 -33.36 1.62
N THR A 824 25.74 -32.56 2.61
CA THR A 824 24.39 -32.60 3.17
C THR A 824 23.53 -31.51 2.56
N ALA A 825 22.36 -31.89 2.04
CA ALA A 825 21.31 -31.00 1.56
C ALA A 825 20.30 -30.77 2.69
N SER A 826 19.98 -29.53 3.01
CA SER A 826 19.02 -29.16 4.07
C SER A 826 18.24 -27.91 3.69
N CYS A 827 16.97 -27.83 4.07
CA CYS A 827 16.20 -26.59 3.90
C CYS A 827 16.56 -25.56 4.98
N VAL A 828 16.45 -24.28 4.64
CA VAL A 828 16.64 -23.16 5.59
C VAL A 828 15.51 -23.17 6.63
N SER A 829 15.81 -22.76 7.86
CA SER A 829 14.82 -22.68 8.94
C SER A 829 13.65 -21.78 8.55
N GLY A 830 12.42 -22.30 8.61
CA GLY A 830 11.20 -21.57 8.24
C GLY A 830 10.76 -21.77 6.79
N ALA A 831 11.49 -22.53 5.97
CA ALA A 831 11.03 -22.91 4.63
C ALA A 831 9.85 -23.89 4.71
N GLU A 832 8.74 -23.55 4.03
CA GLU A 832 7.52 -24.37 4.01
C GLU A 832 7.50 -25.42 2.88
N GLY A 833 8.28 -25.21 1.83
CA GLY A 833 8.26 -26.05 0.64
C GLY A 833 9.18 -27.29 0.66
N THR A 834 9.23 -28.03 -0.46
CA THR A 834 9.97 -29.31 -0.58
C THR A 834 10.81 -29.37 -1.86
N VAL A 835 12.08 -29.75 -1.69
CA VAL A 835 13.08 -29.80 -2.77
C VAL A 835 13.60 -31.22 -2.95
N LYS A 836 13.87 -31.65 -4.17
CA LYS A 836 14.56 -32.91 -4.47
C LYS A 836 15.98 -32.62 -4.96
N VAL A 837 16.95 -33.42 -4.54
CA VAL A 837 18.35 -33.29 -4.96
C VAL A 837 18.85 -34.57 -5.63
N ALA A 838 19.70 -34.43 -6.65
CA ALA A 838 20.29 -35.54 -7.41
C ALA A 838 21.71 -35.23 -7.90
N VAL A 839 22.47 -36.28 -8.24
CA VAL A 839 23.78 -36.17 -8.89
C VAL A 839 23.84 -37.03 -10.13
N GLN A 840 24.26 -36.47 -11.26
CA GLN A 840 24.28 -37.12 -12.57
C GLN A 840 25.66 -36.98 -13.22
N LYS A 841 26.13 -38.02 -13.90
CA LYS A 841 27.39 -38.04 -14.67
C LYS A 841 27.09 -38.29 -16.14
N ASN A 842 27.48 -37.38 -17.04
CA ASN A 842 27.34 -37.54 -18.51
C ASN A 842 25.98 -38.15 -18.95
N GLY A 843 24.88 -37.79 -18.29
CA GLY A 843 23.54 -38.29 -18.60
C GLY A 843 23.00 -39.42 -17.69
N VAL A 844 23.83 -40.08 -16.87
CA VAL A 844 23.42 -41.19 -15.98
C VAL A 844 23.39 -40.74 -14.51
N PHE A 845 22.31 -41.04 -13.76
CA PHE A 845 22.23 -40.69 -12.34
C PHE A 845 23.19 -41.53 -11.51
N GLU A 846 24.19 -40.88 -10.93
CA GLU A 846 25.04 -41.45 -9.90
C GLU A 846 24.30 -41.53 -8.57
N LEU A 847 23.53 -40.49 -8.23
CA LEU A 847 22.57 -40.43 -7.13
C LEU A 847 21.21 -39.94 -7.67
N PRO A 848 20.12 -40.71 -7.55
CA PRO A 848 18.80 -40.31 -8.06
C PRO A 848 18.16 -39.21 -7.20
N PHE A 849 17.12 -38.56 -7.74
CA PHE A 849 16.36 -37.54 -7.02
C PHE A 849 15.79 -38.06 -5.71
N THR A 850 16.15 -37.40 -4.62
CA THR A 850 15.68 -37.71 -3.26
C THR A 850 15.19 -36.44 -2.60
N GLN A 851 14.04 -36.51 -1.91
CA GLN A 851 13.38 -35.36 -1.29
C GLN A 851 14.09 -34.90 -0.01
N VAL A 852 14.17 -33.59 0.17
CA VAL A 852 14.69 -32.85 1.33
C VAL A 852 13.57 -31.97 1.89
N THR A 853 13.43 -31.93 3.21
CA THR A 853 12.43 -31.11 3.90
C THR A 853 13.07 -30.36 5.07
N SER A 854 12.37 -29.35 5.61
CA SER A 854 12.81 -28.59 6.80
C SER A 854 13.06 -29.45 8.04
N SER A 855 12.47 -30.64 8.11
CA SER A 855 12.65 -31.61 9.21
C SER A 855 13.64 -32.73 8.91
N SER A 856 14.15 -32.84 7.67
CA SER A 856 14.98 -33.96 7.24
C SER A 856 16.08 -33.51 6.27
N ALA A 857 17.25 -33.21 6.83
CA ALA A 857 18.47 -33.06 6.05
C ALA A 857 18.91 -34.40 5.43
N LEU A 858 19.41 -34.37 4.21
CA LEU A 858 19.80 -35.55 3.44
C LEU A 858 21.29 -35.53 3.13
N ASN A 859 22.01 -36.61 3.46
CA ASN A 859 23.40 -36.78 3.07
C ASN A 859 23.51 -37.38 1.66
N MET A 860 24.00 -36.60 0.70
CA MET A 860 24.24 -36.99 -0.69
C MET A 860 25.70 -37.41 -0.87
N ALA A 861 26.00 -38.70 -0.62
CA ALA A 861 27.35 -39.24 -0.71
C ALA A 861 27.45 -40.49 -1.60
N LYS A 862 28.47 -40.55 -2.45
CA LYS A 862 28.80 -41.73 -3.28
C LYS A 862 30.30 -41.81 -3.53
N SER A 863 30.89 -42.99 -3.34
CA SER A 863 32.31 -43.22 -3.60
C SER A 863 32.54 -44.03 -4.87
N ASN A 864 33.79 -44.03 -5.36
CA ASN A 864 34.25 -44.85 -6.48
C ASN A 864 33.63 -44.51 -7.85
N ILE A 865 33.34 -43.23 -8.11
CA ILE A 865 32.87 -42.75 -9.40
C ILE A 865 34.08 -42.60 -10.32
N SER A 866 34.18 -43.43 -11.37
CA SER A 866 35.25 -43.29 -12.38
C SER A 866 34.98 -42.07 -13.24
N VAL A 867 35.99 -41.23 -13.49
CA VAL A 867 35.92 -40.04 -14.36
C VAL A 867 37.10 -40.01 -15.33
N THR A 868 36.84 -39.63 -16.58
CA THR A 868 37.86 -39.24 -17.56
C THR A 868 37.98 -37.72 -17.62
N LYS A 869 39.14 -37.18 -17.98
CA LYS A 869 39.37 -35.74 -18.18
C LYS A 869 38.27 -35.20 -19.11
N GLY A 870 37.56 -34.18 -18.66
CA GLY A 870 36.43 -33.59 -19.38
C GLY A 870 35.05 -34.14 -19.03
N ASP A 871 34.93 -35.23 -18.27
CA ASP A 871 33.64 -35.74 -17.77
C ASP A 871 32.93 -34.70 -16.91
N ILE A 872 31.60 -34.63 -17.01
CA ILE A 872 30.77 -33.65 -16.31
C ILE A 872 29.92 -34.34 -15.23
N LEU A 873 30.08 -33.91 -13.98
CA LEU A 873 29.20 -34.22 -12.86
C LEU A 873 28.24 -33.06 -12.61
N MET A 874 26.94 -33.30 -12.77
CA MET A 874 25.86 -32.34 -12.54
C MET A 874 25.21 -32.57 -11.17
N PHE A 875 25.04 -31.49 -10.41
CA PHE A 875 24.34 -31.42 -9.14
C PHE A 875 23.03 -30.68 -9.38
N ARG A 876 21.91 -31.39 -9.18
CA ARG A 876 20.60 -30.97 -9.66
C ARG A 876 19.68 -30.78 -8.46
N THR A 877 18.98 -29.65 -8.40
CA THR A 877 17.89 -29.41 -7.44
C THR A 877 16.59 -29.19 -8.19
N HIS A 878 15.54 -29.92 -7.82
CA HIS A 878 14.23 -29.88 -8.46
C HIS A 878 13.15 -29.54 -7.42
N TYR A 879 12.33 -28.53 -7.68
CA TYR A 879 11.25 -28.11 -6.79
C TYR A 879 9.96 -28.88 -7.08
N ASN A 880 9.22 -29.29 -6.04
CA ASN A 880 8.06 -30.19 -6.21
C ASN A 880 6.79 -29.49 -6.69
N ILE A 881 6.54 -28.24 -6.27
CA ILE A 881 5.25 -27.56 -6.49
C ILE A 881 5.43 -26.33 -7.36
N ASP A 882 5.97 -25.24 -6.82
CA ASP A 882 5.98 -23.92 -7.46
C ASP A 882 7.28 -23.12 -7.25
N GLY A 883 8.24 -23.65 -6.50
CA GLY A 883 9.54 -22.99 -6.27
C GLY A 883 9.47 -21.81 -5.28
N TYR A 884 8.29 -21.45 -4.78
CA TYR A 884 8.12 -20.36 -3.81
C TYR A 884 8.43 -20.85 -2.40
N GLU A 885 9.18 -20.05 -1.64
CA GLU A 885 9.59 -20.34 -0.25
C GLU A 885 10.41 -21.66 -0.08
N ASP A 886 10.90 -22.20 -1.21
CA ASP A 886 11.70 -23.41 -1.32
C ASP A 886 13.20 -23.11 -1.12
N PHE A 887 13.61 -22.71 0.08
CA PHE A 887 15.01 -22.38 0.36
C PHE A 887 15.84 -23.62 0.73
N ILE A 888 16.72 -24.06 -0.18
CA ILE A 888 17.67 -25.16 0.05
C ILE A 888 19.11 -24.66 0.23
N SER A 889 19.82 -25.27 1.17
CA SER A 889 21.26 -25.18 1.34
C SER A 889 21.90 -26.54 1.05
N TRP A 890 22.74 -26.60 0.01
CA TRP A 890 23.46 -27.82 -0.35
C TRP A 890 24.85 -27.47 -0.89
N ASN A 891 25.90 -27.92 -0.19
CA ASN A 891 27.30 -27.70 -0.57
C ASN A 891 28.01 -29.05 -0.84
N PRO A 892 27.75 -29.72 -1.97
CA PRO A 892 28.41 -30.97 -2.32
C PRO A 892 29.91 -30.76 -2.62
N ALA A 893 30.74 -31.72 -2.21
CA ALA A 893 32.16 -31.80 -2.48
C ALA A 893 32.50 -33.04 -3.31
N VAL A 894 33.38 -32.86 -4.29
CA VAL A 894 33.97 -33.89 -5.15
C VAL A 894 35.44 -34.07 -4.79
N THR A 895 35.82 -35.28 -4.40
CA THR A 895 37.17 -35.61 -3.94
C THR A 895 37.75 -36.79 -4.69
N TYR A 896 38.93 -36.67 -5.32
CA TYR A 896 39.62 -37.85 -5.88
C TYR A 896 40.13 -38.77 -4.77
N THR A 897 40.00 -40.06 -4.99
CA THR A 897 40.45 -41.15 -4.10
C THR A 897 41.98 -41.23 -3.93
N SER A 898 42.75 -40.67 -4.86
CA SER A 898 44.21 -40.57 -4.78
C SER A 898 44.68 -39.16 -5.12
N GLY A 899 45.67 -38.65 -4.35
CA GLY A 899 46.20 -37.30 -4.53
C GLY A 899 45.54 -36.20 -3.69
N ALA A 900 44.52 -36.48 -2.87
CA ALA A 900 43.75 -35.49 -2.09
C ALA A 900 44.57 -34.50 -1.22
N SER A 901 45.84 -34.81 -0.91
CA SER A 901 46.77 -33.93 -0.19
C SER A 901 47.55 -32.94 -1.07
N ILE A 902 47.47 -33.09 -2.40
CA ILE A 902 48.09 -32.17 -3.35
C ILE A 902 47.24 -30.90 -3.37
N LYS A 903 47.84 -29.82 -2.90
CA LYS A 903 47.28 -28.48 -3.02
C LYS A 903 47.71 -27.88 -4.35
N ASP A 904 46.82 -27.16 -5.00
CA ASP A 904 47.21 -26.29 -6.12
C ASP A 904 48.04 -25.12 -5.61
N GLY A 905 48.51 -24.28 -6.56
CA GLY A 905 49.14 -23.02 -6.23
C GLY A 905 48.35 -22.32 -5.13
N ALA A 906 47.04 -22.19 -5.31
CA ALA A 906 46.10 -21.51 -4.41
C ALA A 906 45.92 -22.03 -2.99
N GLY A 907 46.58 -23.13 -2.63
CA GLY A 907 46.43 -23.76 -1.33
C GLY A 907 45.10 -24.50 -1.19
N ASN A 908 44.28 -24.55 -2.25
CA ASN A 908 43.09 -25.36 -2.33
C ASN A 908 43.54 -26.80 -2.63
N ALA A 909 42.82 -27.78 -2.10
CA ALA A 909 43.12 -29.16 -2.43
C ALA A 909 42.73 -29.40 -3.90
N TYR A 910 43.73 -29.53 -4.77
CA TYR A 910 43.58 -29.66 -6.23
C TYR A 910 42.68 -30.84 -6.63
N PHE A 911 42.53 -31.81 -5.72
CA PHE A 911 41.72 -33.00 -5.87
C PHE A 911 40.53 -33.07 -4.89
N ASN A 912 40.15 -31.95 -4.26
CA ASN A 912 39.00 -31.85 -3.37
C ASN A 912 38.32 -30.49 -3.52
N THR A 913 37.19 -30.46 -4.21
CA THR A 913 36.46 -29.23 -4.58
C THR A 913 35.03 -29.26 -4.05
N SER A 914 34.59 -28.20 -3.39
CA SER A 914 33.21 -28.01 -2.89
C SER A 914 32.37 -27.12 -3.81
N TYR A 915 31.05 -27.12 -3.62
CA TYR A 915 30.09 -26.24 -4.30
C TYR A 915 30.51 -24.77 -4.22
N SER A 916 30.83 -24.33 -3.01
CA SER A 916 31.25 -22.96 -2.74
C SER A 916 32.63 -22.60 -3.29
N SER A 917 33.40 -23.56 -3.83
CA SER A 917 34.81 -23.35 -4.15
C SER A 917 35.21 -23.69 -5.60
N GLY A 918 34.29 -24.07 -6.49
CA GLY A 918 34.70 -24.52 -7.84
C GLY A 918 33.62 -24.63 -8.91
N PHE A 919 32.40 -24.14 -8.69
CA PHE A 919 31.33 -24.20 -9.70
C PHE A 919 31.25 -22.87 -10.45
N LEU A 920 31.13 -22.96 -11.78
CA LEU A 920 31.13 -21.82 -12.71
C LEU A 920 29.71 -21.29 -12.94
N VAL A 921 29.57 -19.97 -12.99
CA VAL A 921 28.35 -19.27 -13.42
C VAL A 921 28.79 -18.11 -14.30
N SER A 922 28.71 -18.30 -15.61
CA SER A 922 28.85 -17.22 -16.58
C SER A 922 28.43 -17.71 -17.96
N SER A 923 27.68 -16.88 -18.67
CA SER A 923 27.59 -16.91 -20.13
C SER A 923 28.68 -16.02 -20.70
N PRO A 924 29.54 -16.46 -21.62
CA PRO A 924 30.27 -15.50 -22.42
C PRO A 924 29.25 -14.65 -23.19
N SER A 925 29.41 -13.33 -23.15
CA SER A 925 28.76 -12.43 -24.10
C SER A 925 29.83 -11.80 -24.98
N THR A 926 29.53 -11.67 -26.27
CA THR A 926 30.37 -10.92 -27.21
C THR A 926 29.77 -9.54 -27.47
N VAL A 927 30.63 -8.54 -27.54
CA VAL A 927 30.27 -7.16 -27.87
C VAL A 927 30.70 -6.85 -29.29
N LEU A 928 29.76 -6.51 -30.15
CA LEU A 928 30.02 -6.09 -31.54
C LEU A 928 30.25 -4.57 -31.60
N VAL A 929 31.36 -4.17 -32.21
CA VAL A 929 31.73 -2.76 -32.47
C VAL A 929 32.26 -2.62 -33.90
N ASN A 930 32.20 -1.42 -34.47
CA ASN A 930 32.75 -1.18 -35.80
C ASN A 930 34.25 -0.88 -35.72
N ALA A 931 35.00 -1.23 -36.76
CA ALA A 931 36.42 -0.95 -36.89
C ALA A 931 36.79 0.54 -36.71
N ASP A 932 35.89 1.46 -37.08
CA ASP A 932 36.08 2.90 -36.99
C ASP A 932 35.66 3.51 -35.64
N ASP A 933 35.06 2.73 -34.73
CA ASP A 933 34.69 3.22 -33.41
C ASP A 933 35.92 3.36 -32.48
N GLU A 934 35.93 4.40 -31.64
CA GLU A 934 36.85 4.51 -30.51
C GLU A 934 36.28 3.76 -29.31
N ILE A 935 37.12 3.01 -28.62
CA ILE A 935 36.74 2.27 -27.42
C ILE A 935 37.59 2.69 -26.21
N GLU A 936 36.96 2.69 -25.03
CA GLU A 936 37.59 2.82 -23.73
C GLU A 936 37.11 1.66 -22.86
N LEU A 937 38.04 0.82 -22.42
CA LEU A 937 37.78 -0.27 -21.49
C LEU A 937 38.13 0.18 -20.07
N ASP A 938 37.11 0.34 -19.23
CA ASP A 938 37.28 0.32 -17.79
C ASP A 938 37.36 -1.15 -17.34
N LEU A 939 38.50 -1.52 -16.77
CA LEU A 939 38.77 -2.87 -16.34
C LEU A 939 37.86 -3.34 -15.22
N GLY A 940 37.18 -2.46 -14.48
CA GLY A 940 36.21 -2.89 -13.46
C GLY A 940 36.81 -3.84 -12.42
N ALA A 941 37.96 -3.43 -11.85
CA ALA A 941 38.79 -4.28 -11.01
C ALA A 941 38.02 -4.85 -9.79
N PRO A 942 38.17 -6.14 -9.47
CA PRO A 942 37.60 -6.75 -8.28
C PRO A 942 38.16 -6.07 -7.03
N THR A 943 37.28 -5.56 -6.17
CA THR A 943 37.67 -4.85 -4.94
C THR A 943 37.90 -5.83 -3.78
N GLY A 944 38.97 -5.62 -3.01
CA GLY A 944 39.24 -6.43 -1.81
C GLY A 944 39.59 -7.90 -2.09
N TYR A 945 39.87 -8.27 -3.33
CA TYR A 945 40.20 -9.64 -3.71
C TYR A 945 41.72 -9.87 -3.68
N THR A 946 42.14 -11.03 -3.18
CA THR A 946 43.53 -11.51 -3.26
C THR A 946 43.52 -12.79 -4.08
N ALA A 947 44.26 -12.79 -5.19
CA ALA A 947 44.42 -13.93 -6.07
C ALA A 947 44.74 -15.18 -5.26
N LYS A 948 43.82 -16.15 -5.32
CA LYS A 948 44.06 -17.45 -4.73
C LYS A 948 44.96 -18.24 -5.66
N SER A 949 44.70 -18.28 -6.96
CA SER A 949 45.61 -18.85 -7.96
C SER A 949 46.22 -17.77 -8.84
N ASP A 950 47.05 -18.17 -9.80
CA ASP A 950 47.31 -17.31 -10.95
C ASP A 950 46.01 -17.15 -11.74
N LEU A 951 45.66 -15.90 -12.02
CA LEU A 951 44.47 -15.50 -12.77
C LEU A 951 44.91 -14.74 -14.02
N HIS A 952 44.45 -15.21 -15.17
CA HIS A 952 44.68 -14.55 -16.45
C HIS A 952 43.37 -13.93 -16.89
N PHE A 953 43.34 -12.61 -16.83
CA PHE A 953 42.27 -11.81 -17.39
C PHE A 953 42.57 -11.65 -18.87
N VAL A 954 41.65 -12.08 -19.72
CA VAL A 954 41.82 -12.13 -21.16
C VAL A 954 40.78 -11.24 -21.82
N ILE A 955 41.25 -10.42 -22.75
CA ILE A 955 40.43 -9.65 -23.68
C ILE A 955 40.70 -10.23 -25.06
N ARG A 956 39.67 -10.81 -25.68
CA ARG A 956 39.75 -11.28 -27.07
C ARG A 956 39.12 -10.26 -27.99
N GLN A 957 39.81 -9.96 -29.08
CA GLN A 957 39.37 -9.10 -30.15
C GLN A 957 39.39 -9.94 -31.43
N MET A 958 38.22 -10.22 -32.00
CA MET A 958 38.08 -10.96 -33.25
C MET A 958 37.55 -10.03 -34.34
N GLU A 959 38.31 -9.87 -35.40
CA GLU A 959 37.97 -9.03 -36.55
C GLU A 959 37.27 -9.87 -37.62
N LEU A 960 36.14 -9.39 -38.13
CA LEU A 960 35.26 -10.07 -39.08
C LEU A 960 35.06 -9.22 -40.34
N ASP A 961 35.04 -9.86 -41.51
CA ASP A 961 34.60 -9.22 -42.75
C ASP A 961 33.11 -8.83 -42.63
N ALA A 962 32.79 -7.55 -42.79
CA ALA A 962 31.42 -7.05 -42.61
C ALA A 962 30.41 -7.58 -43.66
N THR A 963 30.89 -8.17 -44.75
CA THR A 963 30.05 -8.71 -45.83
C THR A 963 29.91 -10.24 -45.75
N THR A 964 30.99 -10.96 -45.46
CA THR A 964 30.98 -12.44 -45.43
C THR A 964 30.87 -13.02 -44.03
N GLY A 965 31.26 -12.27 -42.99
CA GLY A 965 31.35 -12.73 -41.60
C GLY A 965 32.57 -13.62 -41.33
N ASP A 966 33.51 -13.72 -42.28
CA ASP A 966 34.73 -14.51 -42.10
C ASP A 966 35.73 -13.81 -41.17
N VAL A 967 36.47 -14.58 -40.37
CA VAL A 967 37.51 -14.04 -39.47
C VAL A 967 38.71 -13.54 -40.27
N ILE A 968 39.07 -12.27 -40.07
CA ILE A 968 40.19 -11.56 -40.70
C ILE A 968 41.43 -11.60 -39.81
N ASP A 969 41.27 -11.31 -38.52
CA ASP A 969 42.36 -11.24 -37.54
C ASP A 969 41.83 -11.59 -36.13
N GLU A 970 42.70 -12.11 -35.27
CA GLU A 970 42.36 -12.41 -33.87
C GLU A 970 43.50 -11.96 -32.94
N LYS A 971 43.18 -11.13 -31.96
CA LYS A 971 44.11 -10.66 -30.93
C LYS A 971 43.64 -11.08 -29.55
N ARG A 972 44.61 -11.47 -28.73
CA ARG A 972 44.41 -11.89 -27.34
C ARG A 972 45.31 -11.07 -26.44
N TYR A 973 44.72 -10.21 -25.61
CA TYR A 973 45.45 -9.43 -24.61
C TYR A 973 45.28 -10.06 -23.23
N VAL A 974 46.38 -10.28 -22.52
CA VAL A 974 46.38 -11.00 -21.24
C VAL A 974 46.97 -10.14 -20.13
N GLY A 975 46.22 -9.97 -19.04
CA GLY A 975 46.67 -9.39 -17.79
C GLY A 975 46.74 -10.48 -16.71
N VAL A 976 47.86 -10.57 -15.99
CA VAL A 976 48.09 -11.64 -15.01
C VAL A 976 48.05 -11.10 -13.58
N MET A 977 47.19 -11.66 -12.74
CA MET A 977 47.26 -11.52 -11.29
C MET A 977 47.84 -12.81 -10.72
N THR A 978 49.10 -12.74 -10.27
CA THR A 978 49.77 -13.89 -9.66
C THR A 978 49.18 -14.19 -8.29
N GLN A 979 49.25 -15.46 -7.91
CA GLN A 979 48.80 -15.92 -6.60
C GLN A 979 49.35 -15.04 -5.45
N GLY A 980 48.48 -14.76 -4.47
CA GLY A 980 48.81 -14.03 -3.25
C GLY A 980 48.86 -12.52 -3.45
N ASN A 981 48.80 -12.05 -4.69
CA ASN A 981 48.71 -10.65 -5.03
C ASN A 981 47.28 -10.13 -4.87
N ASN A 982 47.14 -8.88 -4.47
CA ASN A 982 45.86 -8.18 -4.31
C ASN A 982 45.72 -6.98 -5.26
N THR A 983 46.71 -6.79 -6.15
CA THR A 983 46.72 -5.72 -7.14
C THR A 983 46.23 -6.27 -8.48
N PHE A 984 45.19 -5.64 -9.04
CA PHE A 984 44.67 -6.01 -10.36
C PHE A 984 45.64 -5.61 -11.48
N PRO A 985 45.87 -6.46 -12.50
CA PRO A 985 46.74 -6.11 -13.61
C PRO A 985 46.15 -4.92 -14.38
N THR A 986 46.96 -3.87 -14.55
CA THR A 986 46.60 -2.70 -15.35
C THR A 986 47.23 -2.73 -16.74
N SER A 987 48.06 -3.73 -17.03
CA SER A 987 48.70 -3.95 -18.32
C SER A 987 48.25 -5.29 -18.87
N PHE A 988 47.61 -5.25 -20.04
CA PHE A 988 47.19 -6.44 -20.79
C PHE A 988 48.00 -6.46 -22.07
N LEU A 989 48.80 -7.51 -22.26
CA LEU A 989 49.75 -7.63 -23.36
C LEU A 989 49.29 -8.69 -24.36
N ASP A 990 49.49 -8.44 -25.65
CA ASP A 990 49.35 -9.46 -26.68
C ASP A 990 50.59 -10.37 -26.73
N ALA A 991 50.55 -11.39 -27.61
CA ALA A 991 51.65 -12.34 -27.80
C ALA A 991 52.98 -11.69 -28.26
N ASN A 992 52.94 -10.46 -28.79
CA ASN A 992 54.11 -9.70 -29.22
C ASN A 992 54.59 -8.70 -28.15
N GLY A 993 53.96 -8.68 -26.97
CA GLY A 993 54.25 -7.74 -25.89
C GLY A 993 53.67 -6.34 -26.11
N ALA A 994 52.78 -6.15 -27.08
CA ALA A 994 52.07 -4.88 -27.28
C ALA A 994 50.91 -4.76 -26.30
N SER A 995 50.74 -3.58 -25.69
CA SER A 995 49.64 -3.33 -24.75
C SER A 995 48.33 -3.03 -25.47
N ALA A 996 47.20 -3.46 -24.89
CA ALA A 996 45.87 -2.97 -25.28
C ALA A 996 45.77 -1.47 -24.98
N THR A 997 45.78 -0.64 -26.02
CA THR A 997 45.86 0.83 -25.89
C THR A 997 44.56 1.48 -25.46
N PHE A 998 43.43 0.77 -25.63
CA PHE A 998 42.09 1.20 -25.24
C PHE A 998 41.77 1.01 -23.75
N ILE A 999 42.71 0.61 -22.90
CA ILE A 999 42.48 0.42 -21.46
C ILE A 999 42.61 1.76 -20.71
N GLY A 1000 41.53 2.18 -20.03
CA GLY A 1000 41.48 3.41 -19.24
C GLY A 1000 41.69 4.71 -20.03
N GLN A 1001 41.75 4.59 -21.36
CA GLN A 1001 41.86 5.69 -22.31
C GLN A 1001 41.08 5.34 -23.56
N LYS A 1002 40.54 6.38 -24.19
CA LYS A 1002 39.76 6.28 -25.42
C LYS A 1002 40.70 6.19 -26.61
N ASP A 1003 40.65 5.10 -27.36
CA ASP A 1003 41.53 4.86 -28.50
C ASP A 1003 40.83 4.03 -29.59
N GLY A 1004 41.34 4.11 -30.82
CA GLY A 1004 40.90 3.25 -31.92
C GLY A 1004 41.39 1.81 -31.74
N MET A 1005 40.71 0.86 -32.38
CA MET A 1005 41.18 -0.52 -32.43
C MET A 1005 42.20 -0.70 -33.55
N ASN A 1006 43.30 -1.42 -33.26
CA ASN A 1006 44.23 -1.86 -34.30
C ASN A 1006 43.57 -2.99 -35.11
N VAL A 1007 42.97 -2.65 -36.24
CA VAL A 1007 42.31 -3.57 -37.19
C VAL A 1007 43.07 -3.65 -38.52
N VAL A 1008 42.91 -4.74 -39.24
CA VAL A 1008 43.53 -4.99 -40.54
C VAL A 1008 42.73 -4.34 -41.68
N ASP A 1009 41.40 -4.36 -41.61
CA ASP A 1009 40.48 -3.72 -42.55
C ASP A 1009 39.65 -2.62 -41.84
N PRO A 1010 39.68 -1.36 -42.29
CA PRO A 1010 38.85 -0.28 -41.74
C PRO A 1010 37.33 -0.48 -41.87
N ASN A 1011 36.86 -1.44 -42.68
CA ASN A 1011 35.43 -1.73 -42.86
C ASN A 1011 34.98 -3.01 -42.14
N SER A 1012 35.83 -3.62 -41.33
CA SER A 1012 35.48 -4.83 -40.58
C SER A 1012 34.56 -4.54 -39.39
N GLN A 1013 33.93 -5.59 -38.90
CA GLN A 1013 33.29 -5.59 -37.59
C GLN A 1013 34.20 -6.29 -36.59
N VAL A 1014 34.21 -5.84 -35.34
CA VAL A 1014 35.06 -6.40 -34.30
C VAL A 1014 34.20 -6.92 -33.16
N LEU A 1015 34.42 -8.18 -32.78
CA LEU A 1015 33.83 -8.81 -31.61
C LEU A 1015 34.83 -8.77 -30.45
N LEU A 1016 34.38 -8.23 -29.32
CA LEU A 1016 35.12 -8.22 -28.06
C LEU A 1016 34.49 -9.21 -27.07
N SER A 1017 35.32 -10.03 -26.44
CA SER A 1017 34.89 -10.90 -25.34
C SER A 1017 35.90 -10.89 -24.20
N PHE A 1018 35.41 -11.19 -23.01
CA PHE A 1018 36.15 -11.08 -21.76
C PHE A 1018 36.12 -12.41 -21.04
N GLU A 1019 37.28 -12.89 -20.63
CA GLU A 1019 37.45 -14.21 -20.05
C GLU A 1019 38.40 -14.12 -18.84
N VAL A 1020 38.11 -14.85 -17.76
CA VAL A 1020 39.07 -15.11 -16.68
C VAL A 1020 39.41 -16.58 -16.66
N LEU A 1021 40.67 -16.85 -16.88
CA LEU A 1021 41.27 -18.16 -16.72
C LEU A 1021 41.89 -18.24 -15.33
N SER A 1022 41.59 -19.29 -14.60
CA SER A 1022 42.29 -19.62 -13.36
C SER A 1022 43.04 -20.92 -13.51
N THR A 1023 44.29 -20.99 -13.03
CA THR A 1023 45.06 -22.24 -12.99
C THR A 1023 44.55 -23.28 -11.99
N SER A 1024 43.47 -22.98 -11.26
CA SER A 1024 42.87 -23.89 -10.29
C SER A 1024 41.38 -23.63 -10.08
N ASN A 1025 40.72 -24.47 -9.29
CA ASN A 1025 39.35 -24.20 -8.85
C ASN A 1025 39.38 -23.18 -7.69
N ILE A 1026 39.13 -21.91 -8.01
CA ILE A 1026 38.95 -20.84 -7.01
C ILE A 1026 37.47 -20.62 -6.68
N ASN A 1027 37.20 -19.91 -5.59
CA ASN A 1027 35.86 -19.39 -5.34
C ASN A 1027 35.56 -18.24 -6.32
N TRP A 1028 34.91 -18.57 -7.43
CA TRP A 1028 34.52 -17.63 -8.48
C TRP A 1028 33.49 -16.58 -8.04
N GLN A 1029 32.87 -16.74 -6.87
CA GLN A 1029 31.97 -15.73 -6.28
C GLN A 1029 32.74 -14.61 -5.59
N ASP A 1030 33.94 -14.89 -5.06
CA ASP A 1030 34.78 -13.86 -4.44
C ASP A 1030 35.45 -12.96 -5.51
N LEU A 1031 35.65 -13.49 -6.72
CA LEU A 1031 36.22 -12.77 -7.84
C LEU A 1031 35.12 -12.07 -8.67
N GLN A 1032 34.85 -10.81 -8.32
CA GLN A 1032 33.87 -9.94 -8.98
C GLN A 1032 34.54 -9.03 -10.02
N TRP A 1033 34.98 -9.60 -11.14
CA TRP A 1033 35.45 -8.81 -12.29
C TRP A 1033 34.27 -8.42 -13.18
N ARG A 1034 34.08 -7.13 -13.42
CA ARG A 1034 33.00 -6.58 -14.26
C ARG A 1034 33.54 -5.48 -15.18
N PRO A 1035 34.12 -5.83 -16.34
CA PRO A 1035 34.60 -4.86 -17.30
C PRO A 1035 33.45 -3.99 -17.83
N VAL A 1036 33.74 -2.73 -18.13
CA VAL A 1036 32.81 -1.80 -18.76
C VAL A 1036 33.45 -1.30 -20.05
N LEU A 1037 32.88 -1.68 -21.20
CA LEU A 1037 33.33 -1.21 -22.49
C LEU A 1037 32.55 0.03 -22.90
N ARG A 1038 33.24 1.14 -23.10
CA ARG A 1038 32.65 2.39 -23.60
C ARG A 1038 33.00 2.55 -25.07
N VAL A 1039 31.99 2.53 -25.92
CA VAL A 1039 32.13 2.69 -27.37
C VAL A 1039 31.73 4.11 -27.75
N THR A 1040 32.52 4.77 -28.58
CA THR A 1040 32.22 6.11 -29.09
C THR A 1040 32.48 6.16 -30.58
N ASN A 1041 31.50 6.60 -31.34
CA ASN A 1041 31.72 6.89 -32.74
C ASN A 1041 32.51 8.21 -32.87
N PRO A 1042 33.64 8.26 -33.61
CA PRO A 1042 34.43 9.49 -33.77
C PRO A 1042 33.67 10.64 -34.43
N ASN A 1043 32.63 10.33 -35.23
CA ASN A 1043 31.78 11.35 -35.84
C ASN A 1043 30.79 11.97 -34.82
N CYS A 1044 30.66 11.40 -33.63
CA CYS A 1044 29.80 11.83 -32.53
C CYS A 1044 30.54 11.70 -31.16
N PRO A 1045 31.65 12.42 -30.94
CA PRO A 1045 32.59 12.15 -29.84
C PRO A 1045 32.02 12.41 -28.44
N ASP A 1046 30.95 13.22 -28.34
CA ASP A 1046 30.25 13.55 -27.10
C ASP A 1046 29.31 12.43 -26.61
N VAL A 1047 29.11 11.38 -27.41
CA VAL A 1047 28.19 10.28 -27.14
C VAL A 1047 28.98 8.99 -26.95
N SER A 1048 29.14 8.56 -25.69
CA SER A 1048 29.78 7.29 -25.34
C SER A 1048 28.76 6.30 -24.77
N VAL A 1049 28.75 5.10 -25.32
CA VAL A 1049 27.83 4.02 -25.01
C VAL A 1049 28.55 3.00 -24.13
N SER A 1050 28.13 2.84 -22.88
CA SER A 1050 28.69 1.85 -21.95
C SER A 1050 27.94 0.52 -22.05
N GLN A 1051 28.69 -0.54 -22.31
CA GLN A 1051 28.23 -1.93 -22.36
C GLN A 1051 28.88 -2.73 -21.22
N TYR A 1052 28.13 -3.70 -20.69
CA TYR A 1052 28.50 -4.52 -19.53
C TYR A 1052 28.61 -5.98 -19.94
N PRO A 1053 29.68 -6.37 -20.65
CA PRO A 1053 29.83 -7.73 -21.12
C PRO A 1053 29.92 -8.72 -19.95
N VAL A 1054 29.22 -9.83 -20.10
CA VAL A 1054 29.33 -10.98 -19.21
C VAL A 1054 30.67 -11.66 -19.45
N VAL A 1055 31.45 -11.72 -18.38
CA VAL A 1055 32.78 -12.34 -18.33
C VAL A 1055 32.63 -13.85 -18.31
N ASP A 1056 33.30 -14.52 -19.24
CA ASP A 1056 33.45 -15.98 -19.17
C ASP A 1056 34.44 -16.38 -18.07
N LYS A 1057 34.06 -17.34 -17.23
CA LYS A 1057 34.90 -17.86 -16.16
C LYS A 1057 35.28 -19.28 -16.51
N VAL A 1058 36.57 -19.50 -16.71
CA VAL A 1058 37.09 -20.77 -17.18
C VAL A 1058 38.12 -21.28 -16.18
N VAL A 1059 37.90 -22.50 -15.69
CA VAL A 1059 38.91 -23.23 -14.93
C VAL A 1059 39.92 -23.76 -15.94
N TYR A 1060 41.03 -23.07 -16.06
CA TYR A 1060 42.12 -23.41 -16.94
C TYR A 1060 42.99 -24.47 -16.27
N ASN A 1061 42.89 -25.72 -16.74
CA ASN A 1061 43.77 -26.80 -16.28
C ASN A 1061 44.72 -27.27 -17.38
N GLU A 1062 45.39 -26.30 -18.01
CA GLU A 1062 46.59 -26.51 -18.81
C GLU A 1062 47.69 -25.68 -18.15
N LEU A 1063 48.63 -26.35 -17.47
CA LEU A 1063 49.70 -25.68 -16.71
C LEU A 1063 50.46 -24.68 -17.60
N LEU A 1064 50.56 -23.46 -17.08
CA LEU A 1064 50.90 -22.20 -17.72
C LEU A 1064 52.11 -22.12 -18.66
N GLU A 1065 51.89 -21.34 -19.72
CA GLU A 1065 52.84 -20.40 -20.34
C GLU A 1065 53.64 -19.65 -19.25
N ASN A 1066 54.96 -19.83 -19.24
CA ASN A 1066 55.86 -19.20 -18.27
C ASN A 1066 56.59 -18.05 -18.98
N ASP A 1067 56.44 -16.83 -18.48
CA ASP A 1067 57.14 -15.62 -18.93
C ASP A 1067 58.67 -15.74 -18.76
N GLY A 1068 59.31 -16.38 -19.72
CA GLY A 1068 60.76 -16.47 -19.85
C GLY A 1068 61.43 -17.66 -19.13
N TYR A 1069 62.76 -17.72 -19.27
CA TYR A 1069 63.58 -18.86 -18.85
C TYR A 1069 63.59 -19.04 -17.32
N GLN A 1070 62.81 -20.00 -16.81
CA GLN A 1070 62.85 -20.48 -15.43
C GLN A 1070 63.49 -21.87 -15.38
N SER A 1071 64.52 -22.05 -14.54
CA SER A 1071 65.12 -23.37 -14.30
C SER A 1071 64.27 -24.16 -13.30
N TYR A 1072 63.64 -25.24 -13.74
CA TYR A 1072 62.83 -26.13 -12.89
C TYR A 1072 63.67 -27.30 -12.34
N SER A 1073 63.57 -27.57 -11.03
CA SER A 1073 64.24 -28.70 -10.36
C SER A 1073 63.24 -29.58 -9.61
N GLY A 1074 62.42 -30.35 -10.36
CA GLY A 1074 61.51 -31.36 -9.82
C GLY A 1074 61.95 -32.79 -10.16
N SER A 1075 61.39 -33.78 -9.45
CA SER A 1075 61.61 -35.21 -9.68
C SER A 1075 61.07 -35.68 -11.04
N THR A 1076 61.60 -36.79 -11.56
CA THR A 1076 61.23 -37.34 -12.87
C THR A 1076 59.74 -37.73 -12.92
N GLY A 1077 58.99 -37.17 -13.88
CA GLY A 1077 57.59 -37.55 -14.16
C GLY A 1077 56.51 -36.48 -13.90
N THR A 1078 56.88 -35.24 -13.55
CA THR A 1078 55.91 -34.17 -13.18
C THR A 1078 55.80 -33.03 -14.20
N LEU A 1079 56.21 -33.23 -15.46
CA LEU A 1079 56.17 -32.17 -16.47
C LEU A 1079 55.60 -32.70 -17.79
N GLU A 1080 54.51 -32.08 -18.22
CA GLU A 1080 53.93 -32.20 -19.57
C GLU A 1080 54.07 -30.82 -20.22
N ALA A 1081 54.45 -30.77 -21.51
CA ALA A 1081 54.75 -29.53 -22.21
C ALA A 1081 53.88 -29.42 -23.47
N PHE A 1082 53.16 -28.30 -23.63
CA PHE A 1082 52.39 -27.97 -24.82
C PHE A 1082 53.00 -26.74 -25.49
N ALA A 1083 53.03 -26.72 -26.82
CA ALA A 1083 53.40 -25.53 -27.60
C ALA A 1083 52.11 -24.87 -28.10
N ASP A 1084 51.94 -23.60 -27.77
CA ASP A 1084 50.93 -22.73 -28.39
C ASP A 1084 51.58 -21.85 -29.46
N ILE A 1085 50.83 -21.49 -30.49
CA ILE A 1085 51.38 -20.96 -31.75
C ILE A 1085 50.60 -19.73 -32.17
N SER A 1086 51.16 -18.55 -31.93
CA SER A 1086 50.66 -17.29 -32.51
C SER A 1086 51.19 -17.14 -33.94
N ILE A 1087 50.32 -16.77 -34.87
CA ILE A 1087 50.67 -16.76 -36.30
C ILE A 1087 50.34 -15.40 -36.89
N ASN A 1088 51.33 -14.82 -37.55
CA ASN A 1088 51.16 -13.61 -38.36
C ASN A 1088 50.71 -14.04 -39.77
N GLN A 1089 49.53 -13.61 -40.20
CA GLN A 1089 48.98 -13.95 -41.53
C GLN A 1089 49.83 -13.40 -42.69
N ALA A 1090 50.60 -12.32 -42.49
CA ALA A 1090 51.52 -11.83 -43.52
C ALA A 1090 52.69 -12.80 -43.73
N ASP A 1091 53.30 -13.27 -42.64
CA ASP A 1091 54.41 -14.23 -42.69
C ASP A 1091 53.92 -15.60 -43.20
N LEU A 1092 52.69 -15.97 -42.85
CA LEU A 1092 52.04 -17.17 -43.38
C LEU A 1092 51.69 -17.02 -44.86
N GLY A 1093 51.29 -15.82 -45.29
CA GLY A 1093 51.06 -15.45 -46.69
C GLY A 1093 52.32 -15.60 -47.55
N ASP A 1094 53.46 -15.14 -47.01
CA ASP A 1094 54.77 -15.32 -47.64
C ASP A 1094 55.18 -16.80 -47.67
N LEU A 1095 54.99 -17.54 -46.58
CA LEU A 1095 55.29 -18.98 -46.50
C LEU A 1095 54.44 -19.80 -47.50
N MET A 1096 53.18 -19.43 -47.67
CA MET A 1096 52.22 -20.13 -48.52
C MET A 1096 52.20 -19.58 -49.96
N GLN A 1097 53.04 -18.59 -50.30
CA GLN A 1097 53.00 -17.88 -51.59
C GLN A 1097 53.14 -18.83 -52.78
N ASP A 1098 54.00 -19.85 -52.68
CA ASP A 1098 54.30 -20.81 -53.75
C ASP A 1098 53.34 -22.02 -53.81
N PHE A 1099 52.39 -22.13 -52.88
CA PHE A 1099 51.43 -23.24 -52.82
C PHE A 1099 50.14 -22.93 -53.62
N SER A 1100 49.42 -23.96 -54.06
CA SER A 1100 48.12 -23.83 -54.72
C SER A 1100 46.98 -23.70 -53.72
N VAL A 1101 45.87 -23.06 -54.09
CA VAL A 1101 44.67 -23.03 -53.25
C VAL A 1101 44.16 -24.45 -53.01
N GLY A 1102 43.96 -24.82 -51.75
CA GLY A 1102 43.60 -26.16 -51.27
C GLY A 1102 44.79 -27.04 -50.92
N GLU A 1103 46.03 -26.61 -51.16
CA GLU A 1103 47.23 -27.36 -50.84
C GLU A 1103 47.58 -27.23 -49.35
N GLU A 1104 47.97 -28.35 -48.74
CA GLU A 1104 48.22 -28.49 -47.30
C GLU A 1104 49.73 -28.59 -47.00
N VAL A 1105 50.19 -27.82 -46.03
CA VAL A 1105 51.54 -27.91 -45.46
C VAL A 1105 51.43 -28.43 -44.04
N VAL A 1106 52.16 -29.50 -43.73
CA VAL A 1106 52.17 -30.07 -42.38
C VAL A 1106 53.47 -29.71 -41.66
N ALA A 1107 53.37 -28.97 -40.57
CA ALA A 1107 54.48 -28.63 -39.70
C ALA A 1107 54.42 -29.44 -38.39
N TYR A 1108 55.52 -30.08 -38.02
CA TYR A 1108 55.62 -30.87 -36.78
C TYR A 1108 56.42 -30.11 -35.74
N LEU A 1109 55.82 -29.89 -34.57
CA LEU A 1109 56.49 -29.29 -33.43
C LEU A 1109 56.78 -30.37 -32.40
N THR A 1110 58.04 -30.48 -32.00
CA THR A 1110 58.47 -31.44 -30.97
C THR A 1110 59.20 -30.75 -29.84
N THR A 1111 58.70 -30.94 -28.62
CA THR A 1111 59.31 -30.43 -27.39
C THR A 1111 60.18 -31.52 -26.77
N LYS A 1112 61.45 -31.23 -26.46
CA LYS A 1112 62.41 -32.22 -25.92
C LYS A 1112 63.10 -31.71 -24.66
N SER A 1113 63.30 -32.60 -23.68
CA SER A 1113 64.15 -32.34 -22.50
C SER A 1113 64.97 -33.57 -22.14
N GLY A 1114 66.25 -33.39 -21.80
CA GLY A 1114 67.16 -34.47 -21.40
C GLY A 1114 67.33 -35.59 -22.44
N GLY A 1115 67.15 -35.28 -23.74
CA GLY A 1115 67.24 -36.26 -24.83
C GLY A 1115 65.98 -37.10 -25.08
N LYS A 1116 64.86 -36.82 -24.39
CA LYS A 1116 63.55 -37.45 -24.64
C LYS A 1116 62.54 -36.45 -25.20
N THR A 1117 61.71 -36.89 -26.15
CA THR A 1117 60.56 -36.13 -26.65
C THR A 1117 59.44 -36.16 -25.62
N LEU A 1118 58.93 -34.98 -25.27
CA LEU A 1118 57.88 -34.77 -24.28
C LEU A 1118 56.51 -34.56 -24.93
N SER A 1119 56.46 -33.97 -26.13
CA SER A 1119 55.23 -33.74 -26.91
C SER A 1119 55.57 -33.60 -28.40
N GLU A 1120 54.63 -34.00 -29.25
CA GLU A 1120 54.66 -33.84 -30.70
C GLU A 1120 53.28 -33.36 -31.16
N LYS A 1121 53.22 -32.30 -31.96
CA LYS A 1121 51.96 -31.73 -32.48
C LYS A 1121 52.12 -31.42 -33.96
N ALA A 1122 51.13 -31.80 -34.77
CA ALA A 1122 51.11 -31.48 -36.19
C ALA A 1122 50.15 -30.31 -36.47
N ILE A 1123 50.63 -29.32 -37.19
CA ILE A 1123 49.82 -28.25 -37.75
C ILE A 1123 49.60 -28.56 -39.22
N VAL A 1124 48.36 -28.51 -39.68
CA VAL A 1124 48.03 -28.54 -41.10
C VAL A 1124 47.62 -27.13 -41.52
N ILE A 1125 48.35 -26.54 -42.47
CA ILE A 1125 48.10 -25.21 -43.00
C ILE A 1125 47.56 -25.37 -44.42
N THR A 1126 46.33 -24.94 -44.67
CA THR A 1126 45.68 -25.05 -45.97
C THR A 1126 45.55 -23.67 -46.61
N LYS A 1127 46.09 -23.51 -47.83
CA LYS A 1127 45.96 -22.24 -48.56
C LYS A 1127 44.52 -22.05 -49.06
N LYS A 1128 43.87 -20.94 -48.71
CA LYS A 1128 42.56 -20.54 -49.26
C LYS A 1128 42.68 -19.32 -50.18
N ILE A 1129 41.58 -18.99 -50.85
CA ILE A 1129 41.48 -17.86 -51.80
C ILE A 1129 41.57 -16.51 -51.06
N SER A 1130 41.05 -16.44 -49.83
CA SER A 1130 41.12 -15.31 -48.91
C SER A 1130 41.50 -15.85 -47.53
N GLY A 1131 42.69 -15.51 -47.04
CA GLY A 1131 43.25 -16.05 -45.81
C GLY A 1131 43.78 -17.49 -45.92
N HIS A 1132 44.37 -18.00 -44.84
CA HIS A 1132 44.85 -19.37 -44.73
C HIS A 1132 44.23 -20.03 -43.50
N THR A 1133 43.71 -21.24 -43.64
CA THR A 1133 43.13 -21.98 -42.52
C THR A 1133 44.15 -22.92 -41.91
N ILE A 1134 44.11 -23.00 -40.59
CA ILE A 1134 45.01 -23.84 -39.81
C ILE A 1134 44.18 -24.82 -39.01
N GLU A 1135 44.43 -26.10 -39.23
CA GLU A 1135 43.83 -27.18 -38.47
C GLU A 1135 44.89 -27.82 -37.57
N TYR A 1136 44.58 -27.90 -36.28
CA TYR A 1136 45.42 -28.60 -35.32
C TYR A 1136 45.08 -30.08 -35.32
N LYS A 1137 46.09 -30.93 -35.56
CA LYS A 1137 45.97 -32.38 -35.41
C LYS A 1137 46.96 -32.83 -34.34
N THR A 1138 46.43 -33.24 -33.19
CA THR A 1138 47.19 -33.93 -32.13
C THR A 1138 47.53 -35.35 -32.52
#